data_AF-A0AAT9R3Z1-F1
#
_entry.id   AF-A0AAT9R3Z1-F1
#
_cell.length_a   1.000
_cell.length_b   1.000
_cell.length_c   1.000
_cell.angle_alpha   90.00
_cell.angle_beta   90.00
_cell.angle_gamma   90.00
#
_symmetry.space_group_name_H-M   'P 1'
#
loop_
_entity.id
_entity.type
_entity.pdbx_description
1 polymer ?
#
loop_
_entity_poly.entity_id
_entity_poly.type
_entity_poly.pdbx_seq_one_letter_code
_entity_poly.pdbx_strand_id
1 'polypeptide(L)'
;MARLTLDQLERHILAAADMLGGTMDVAEYRDFLLVLLFLKRANDEFEAARERIIAEELASGATREEAEKEADEPARYMARRVVYVPRAARWERLAGAVDDVATRYLRPALDELESQKGNERLRGLFGHIDFSRVGGYGPSAAKAADKRLASLIGHFDSLRLGAEDLEFPDAIGAAYEYLSKEFADSAGAKGGEFYTPRAVVRMMVELARPQEGQSVYDPCVGSGGMLIHAKEYVEEHGGNAENLVLAGQDANNGSWVMATMNMLLHGVRDFDLKVGDTLTTPLHLDKSYDLVLSNPPFSMDYRAEDIKDLETRMPYGRTPERGKADLMFLQHMLHMVERRGGSVFTVMPHGVLFREGEEGRIRARLIEADLLEAVIGLPANLFYGTGIPACVLVLRAPGTKDSARRDKVLFINADREFHAERAQNVLLPEHTEKIVSTFHDFAEVELFSRVVSRAELEAKGHNLNIRRYVDDTPSPEPQDIRAYMQGGMPVAEIEAAESLLGAYDLEVTDLFAVRADDPAYVDFLPGSERQDRAGLAQSASGQEAKLWAAFEEWWASKADRIAALEPSESVGCGESERKVQLARIRTDLMDSFRARLLAVGLLPRHALAGAVADWWHDTKNELQVLSVFGLAGVVDSWVASVEAMIAPESASRPGRTAGRTAEVRELAYGHKVVAAIVPDFLDELRSAKTADAELEGEWRKAQEALAQAQADAAAEAEALEEGAESGETGPGAATVSTAEAEFRSLKRQRAASKKTIKTLECDFRPRLERARDALAAVKGERDVVLDVLRKGLATRLERLVAGRRRELVRVYERWEEKYRLSFREIEYQLYGTSAGIAQNNPWSQSRAWNFTADNARTASGRQEIVAAVHELIDAEKKAEAELAKLEFDELAAPLALLEPGAVGEGRVKRLPLRQVLVSARTGLPPRARVTADGIPVIRPANLTESGLDLDPSRLNRLDTVADVGALLQDGDVLLSAVAVNEVFRAAAWQGQLTRATFGSHVICLRPRANLLSPHYLTAWLRLRHARRQIFNVARTSVGGITVLNAGRLLDVEMELPGRTEQEDLSRRLAELREKTAVRHRQLAKLRLIRKALTDVLTG
;
A
#
# COMPACT_ATOMS: atom_id res chain seq x y z
N MET A 1 13.09 -22.81 -26.23
CA MET A 1 11.89 -23.13 -25.43
C MET A 1 11.70 -21.99 -24.45
N ALA A 2 10.46 -21.64 -24.11
CA ALA A 2 10.21 -20.65 -23.07
C ALA A 2 10.73 -21.20 -21.74
N ARG A 3 11.48 -20.38 -20.99
CA ARG A 3 11.98 -20.74 -19.66
C ARG A 3 10.85 -20.62 -18.63
N LEU A 4 10.95 -21.39 -17.56
CA LEU A 4 10.06 -21.32 -16.42
C LEU A 4 10.29 -20.01 -15.67
N THR A 5 9.22 -19.21 -15.59
CA THR A 5 9.23 -17.98 -14.80
C THR A 5 8.95 -18.27 -13.32
N LEU A 6 9.38 -17.37 -12.42
CA LEU A 6 9.10 -17.48 -10.99
C LEU A 6 7.59 -17.61 -10.74
N ASP A 7 6.76 -16.79 -11.38
CA ASP A 7 5.30 -16.88 -11.27
C ASP A 7 4.76 -18.24 -11.71
N GLN A 8 5.35 -18.86 -12.75
CA GLN A 8 4.94 -20.19 -13.21
C GLN A 8 5.31 -21.25 -12.18
N LEU A 9 6.50 -21.16 -11.57
CA LEU A 9 6.95 -22.06 -10.51
C LEU A 9 6.09 -21.93 -9.26
N GLU A 10 5.85 -20.71 -8.78
CA GLU A 10 5.00 -20.44 -7.63
C GLU A 10 3.61 -21.05 -7.82
N ARG A 11 3.00 -20.85 -9.00
CA ARG A 11 1.70 -21.43 -9.33
C ARG A 11 1.72 -22.94 -9.47
N HIS A 12 2.80 -23.49 -10.03
CA HIS A 12 2.97 -24.93 -10.12
C HIS A 12 3.03 -25.56 -8.73
N ILE A 13 3.78 -24.96 -7.82
CA ILE A 13 3.92 -25.44 -6.43
C ILE A 13 2.60 -25.26 -5.66
N LEU A 14 1.92 -24.12 -5.80
CA LEU A 14 0.60 -23.88 -5.18
C LEU A 14 -0.45 -24.89 -5.67
N ALA A 15 -0.45 -25.21 -6.97
CA ALA A 15 -1.35 -26.23 -7.50
C ALA A 15 -1.10 -27.61 -6.87
N ALA A 16 0.16 -27.93 -6.55
CA ALA A 16 0.49 -29.16 -5.81
C ALA A 16 -0.02 -29.10 -4.36
N ALA A 17 0.05 -27.94 -3.71
CA ALA A 17 -0.52 -27.72 -2.38
C ALA A 17 -2.04 -27.92 -2.35
N ASP A 18 -2.76 -27.39 -3.35
CA ASP A 18 -4.21 -27.57 -3.49
C ASP A 18 -4.62 -29.03 -3.67
N MET A 19 -3.77 -29.87 -4.28
CA MET A 19 -4.05 -31.32 -4.39
C MET A 19 -4.06 -32.04 -3.03
N LEU A 20 -3.34 -31.49 -2.05
CA LEU A 20 -3.27 -32.01 -0.67
C LEU A 20 -4.25 -31.27 0.26
N GLY A 21 -4.59 -30.03 -0.07
CA GLY A 21 -5.47 -29.15 0.68
C GLY A 21 -6.83 -29.78 1.02
N GLY A 22 -7.28 -29.56 2.26
CA GLY A 22 -8.57 -30.05 2.77
C GLY A 22 -8.56 -31.47 3.34
N THR A 23 -7.41 -32.16 3.32
CA THR A 23 -7.28 -33.54 3.82
C THR A 23 -6.33 -33.68 5.01
N MET A 24 -5.40 -32.74 5.18
CA MET A 24 -4.47 -32.63 6.29
C MET A 24 -4.13 -31.17 6.58
N ASP A 25 -3.48 -30.92 7.71
CA ASP A 25 -3.08 -29.56 8.12
C ASP A 25 -1.92 -29.03 7.25
N VAL A 26 -1.81 -27.71 7.15
CA VAL A 26 -0.80 -26.99 6.34
C VAL A 26 0.61 -27.42 6.71
N ALA A 27 0.88 -27.53 8.00
CA ALA A 27 2.19 -27.97 8.51
C ALA A 27 2.54 -29.40 8.06
N GLU A 28 1.56 -30.31 7.98
CA GLU A 28 1.80 -31.71 7.62
C GLU A 28 2.08 -31.87 6.11
N TYR A 29 1.30 -31.21 5.23
CA TYR A 29 1.51 -31.39 3.80
C TYR A 29 2.67 -30.58 3.23
N ARG A 30 3.05 -29.47 3.87
CA ARG A 30 4.21 -28.66 3.48
C ARG A 30 5.45 -29.54 3.34
N ASP A 31 5.76 -30.34 4.36
CA ASP A 31 6.99 -31.12 4.40
C ASP A 31 7.04 -32.13 3.24
N PHE A 32 5.91 -32.72 2.85
CA PHE A 32 5.82 -33.61 1.69
C PHE A 32 6.12 -32.90 0.37
N LEU A 33 5.55 -31.70 0.16
CA LEU A 33 5.77 -30.92 -1.05
C LEU A 33 7.22 -30.48 -1.19
N LEU A 34 7.83 -30.05 -0.08
CA LEU A 34 9.22 -29.59 -0.07
C LEU A 34 10.20 -30.71 -0.40
N VAL A 35 9.98 -31.92 0.13
CA VAL A 35 10.81 -33.09 -0.21
C VAL A 35 10.66 -33.46 -1.69
N LEU A 36 9.43 -33.49 -2.22
CA LEU A 36 9.21 -33.85 -3.62
C LEU A 36 9.81 -32.82 -4.57
N LEU A 37 9.69 -31.53 -4.24
CA LEU A 37 10.34 -30.46 -4.99
C LEU A 37 11.87 -30.59 -4.96
N PHE A 38 12.44 -30.85 -3.78
CA PHE A 38 13.88 -31.10 -3.62
C PHE A 38 14.34 -32.31 -4.43
N LEU A 39 13.63 -33.44 -4.33
CA LEU A 39 13.95 -34.65 -5.08
C LEU A 39 13.91 -34.41 -6.59
N LYS A 40 12.87 -33.71 -7.08
CA LYS A 40 12.73 -33.38 -8.50
C LYS A 40 13.90 -32.50 -8.97
N ARG A 41 14.21 -31.44 -8.22
CA ARG A 41 15.34 -30.55 -8.54
C ARG A 41 16.67 -31.29 -8.51
N ALA A 42 16.95 -32.06 -7.46
CA ALA A 42 18.19 -32.83 -7.35
C ALA A 42 18.34 -33.81 -8.52
N ASN A 43 17.25 -34.47 -8.92
CA ASN A 43 17.24 -35.35 -10.08
C ASN A 43 17.53 -34.61 -11.39
N ASP A 44 16.89 -33.47 -11.63
CA ASP A 44 17.05 -32.74 -12.89
C ASP A 44 18.43 -32.09 -13.01
N GLU A 45 19.00 -31.60 -11.91
CA GLU A 45 20.42 -31.19 -11.87
C GLU A 45 21.36 -32.37 -12.14
N PHE A 46 21.06 -33.53 -11.55
CA PHE A 46 21.83 -34.76 -11.74
C PHE A 46 21.80 -35.22 -13.20
N GLU A 47 20.62 -35.28 -13.84
CA GLU A 47 20.49 -35.69 -15.24
C GLU A 47 21.18 -34.71 -16.18
N ALA A 48 21.05 -33.39 -15.96
CA ALA A 48 21.77 -32.40 -16.75
C ALA A 48 23.31 -32.54 -16.60
N ALA A 49 23.80 -32.80 -15.38
CA ALA A 49 25.22 -33.07 -15.14
C ALA A 49 25.65 -34.40 -15.77
N ARG A 50 24.81 -35.43 -15.71
CA ARG A 50 25.03 -36.76 -16.29
C ARG A 50 25.19 -36.68 -17.81
N GLU A 51 24.29 -35.95 -18.48
CA GLU A 51 24.37 -35.69 -19.92
C GLU A 51 25.67 -34.99 -20.32
N ARG A 52 26.12 -34.01 -19.53
CA ARG A 52 27.39 -33.31 -19.76
C ARG A 52 28.60 -34.24 -19.58
N ILE A 53 28.61 -35.05 -18.53
CA ILE A 53 29.69 -36.03 -18.30
C ILE A 53 29.74 -37.02 -19.48
N ILE A 54 28.59 -37.55 -19.91
CA ILE A 54 28.53 -38.46 -21.06
C ILE A 54 29.07 -37.77 -22.32
N ALA A 55 28.67 -36.52 -22.58
CA ALA A 55 29.13 -35.78 -23.73
C ALA A 55 30.65 -35.51 -23.71
N GLU A 56 31.20 -35.16 -22.54
CA GLU A 56 32.64 -34.97 -22.32
C GLU A 56 33.42 -36.27 -22.57
N GLU A 57 32.95 -37.40 -22.04
CA GLU A 57 33.60 -38.70 -22.22
C GLU A 57 33.53 -39.17 -23.68
N LEU A 58 32.38 -39.02 -24.34
CA LEU A 58 32.23 -39.32 -25.78
C LEU A 58 33.16 -38.45 -26.63
N ALA A 59 33.30 -37.16 -26.29
CA ALA A 59 34.23 -36.26 -26.97
C ALA A 59 35.70 -36.65 -26.73
N SER A 60 36.01 -37.28 -25.59
CA SER A 60 37.33 -37.83 -25.29
C SER A 60 37.64 -39.16 -25.98
N GLY A 61 36.67 -39.73 -26.70
CA GLY A 61 36.82 -40.97 -27.47
C GLY A 61 36.33 -42.23 -26.75
N ALA A 62 35.66 -42.10 -25.59
CA ALA A 62 35.04 -43.23 -24.90
C ALA A 62 33.85 -43.78 -25.69
N THR A 63 33.58 -45.07 -25.55
CA THR A 63 32.32 -45.64 -26.03
C THR A 63 31.15 -45.15 -25.17
N ARG A 64 29.92 -45.23 -25.69
CA ARG A 64 28.74 -44.82 -24.91
C ARG A 64 28.56 -45.61 -23.62
N GLU A 65 28.91 -46.89 -23.62
CA GLU A 65 28.83 -47.74 -22.43
C GLU A 65 29.85 -47.33 -21.35
N GLU A 66 31.07 -46.99 -21.76
CA GLU A 66 32.10 -46.45 -20.86
C GLU A 66 31.70 -45.07 -20.32
N ALA A 67 31.18 -44.19 -21.18
CA ALA A 67 30.71 -42.87 -20.80
C ALA A 67 29.56 -42.94 -19.79
N GLU A 68 28.60 -43.85 -19.98
CA GLU A 68 27.48 -44.07 -19.04
C GLU A 68 27.93 -44.68 -17.71
N LYS A 69 28.94 -45.54 -17.72
CA LYS A 69 29.54 -46.10 -16.51
C LYS A 69 30.24 -45.01 -15.69
N GLU A 70 31.00 -44.16 -16.35
CA GLU A 70 31.67 -43.03 -15.72
C GLU A 70 30.68 -42.00 -15.17
N ALA A 71 29.57 -41.78 -15.88
CA ALA A 71 28.45 -40.97 -15.40
C ALA A 71 27.73 -41.57 -14.18
N ASP A 72 27.88 -42.85 -13.88
CA ASP A 72 27.31 -43.45 -12.67
C ASP A 72 28.30 -43.41 -11.46
N GLU A 73 29.48 -42.76 -11.60
CA GLU A 73 30.45 -42.59 -10.52
C GLU A 73 30.16 -41.34 -9.66
N PRO A 74 29.89 -41.47 -8.35
CA PRO A 74 29.53 -40.33 -7.49
C PRO A 74 30.59 -39.21 -7.42
N ALA A 75 31.88 -39.57 -7.57
CA ALA A 75 32.98 -38.62 -7.49
C ALA A 75 32.92 -37.52 -8.58
N ARG A 76 32.34 -37.83 -9.76
CA ARG A 76 32.16 -36.88 -10.86
C ARG A 76 31.22 -35.72 -10.50
N TYR A 77 30.31 -35.95 -9.57
CA TYR A 77 29.29 -34.99 -9.16
C TYR A 77 29.77 -34.12 -7.99
N MET A 78 30.57 -34.67 -7.07
CA MET A 78 31.18 -33.91 -5.97
C MET A 78 32.02 -32.73 -6.50
N ALA A 79 32.85 -32.97 -7.51
CA ALA A 79 33.68 -31.93 -8.14
C ALA A 79 32.84 -30.82 -8.80
N ARG A 80 31.62 -31.15 -9.25
CA ARG A 80 30.67 -30.24 -9.89
C ARG A 80 29.69 -29.61 -8.90
N ARG A 81 29.78 -29.95 -7.60
CA ARG A 81 28.87 -29.52 -6.53
C ARG A 81 27.39 -29.86 -6.81
N VAL A 82 27.16 -30.98 -7.50
CA VAL A 82 25.83 -31.53 -7.80
C VAL A 82 25.57 -32.72 -6.88
N VAL A 83 24.33 -32.85 -6.39
CA VAL A 83 23.90 -34.01 -5.59
C VAL A 83 23.92 -35.25 -6.49
N TYR A 84 24.65 -36.29 -6.10
CA TYR A 84 24.57 -37.57 -6.81
C TYR A 84 23.24 -38.25 -6.46
N VAL A 85 22.49 -38.65 -7.50
CA VAL A 85 21.19 -39.32 -7.35
C VAL A 85 21.33 -40.81 -7.70
N PRO A 86 21.28 -41.71 -6.70
CA PRO A 86 21.37 -43.14 -6.93
C PRO A 86 20.24 -43.65 -7.83
N ARG A 87 20.46 -44.77 -8.53
CA ARG A 87 19.44 -45.39 -9.40
C ARG A 87 18.10 -45.61 -8.71
N ALA A 88 18.11 -45.88 -7.39
CA ALA A 88 16.90 -46.08 -6.63
C ALA A 88 16.07 -44.79 -6.44
N ALA A 89 16.72 -43.63 -6.47
CA ALA A 89 16.14 -42.31 -6.23
C ALA A 89 15.89 -41.49 -7.51
N ARG A 90 16.22 -42.04 -8.69
CA ARG A 90 15.97 -41.36 -9.97
C ARG A 90 14.48 -41.17 -10.20
N TRP A 91 14.12 -39.99 -10.68
CA TRP A 91 12.73 -39.56 -10.85
C TRP A 91 11.95 -40.46 -11.82
N GLU A 92 12.59 -40.97 -12.88
CA GLU A 92 12.00 -41.92 -13.83
C GLU A 92 11.36 -43.13 -13.13
N ARG A 93 12.03 -43.67 -12.09
CA ARG A 93 11.53 -44.80 -11.31
C ARG A 93 10.32 -44.42 -10.45
N LEU A 94 10.29 -43.19 -9.94
CA LEU A 94 9.18 -42.68 -9.13
C LEU A 94 7.95 -42.38 -10.01
N ALA A 95 8.16 -41.76 -11.18
CA ALA A 95 7.11 -41.42 -12.12
C ALA A 95 6.38 -42.66 -12.69
N GLY A 96 7.08 -43.80 -12.81
CA GLY A 96 6.49 -45.07 -13.23
C GLY A 96 5.70 -45.83 -12.15
N ALA A 97 5.66 -45.34 -10.90
CA ALA A 97 5.02 -46.04 -9.79
C ALA A 97 3.49 -45.82 -9.75
N VAL A 98 2.72 -46.91 -9.63
CA VAL A 98 1.25 -46.87 -9.60
C VAL A 98 0.67 -47.33 -8.25
N ASP A 99 1.29 -48.33 -7.63
CA ASP A 99 0.87 -48.93 -6.35
C ASP A 99 2.06 -48.96 -5.37
N ASP A 100 1.79 -48.87 -4.06
CA ASP A 100 2.79 -48.84 -2.98
C ASP A 100 3.83 -47.71 -3.15
N VAL A 101 3.40 -46.55 -3.64
CA VAL A 101 4.27 -45.41 -4.00
C VAL A 101 5.08 -44.94 -2.80
N ALA A 102 4.44 -44.81 -1.64
CA ALA A 102 5.09 -44.37 -0.41
C ALA A 102 6.18 -45.34 0.08
N THR A 103 5.86 -46.63 0.13
CA THR A 103 6.67 -47.65 0.84
C THR A 103 7.67 -48.36 -0.07
N ARG A 104 7.34 -48.62 -1.34
CA ARG A 104 8.17 -49.39 -2.26
C ARG A 104 9.09 -48.52 -3.13
N TYR A 105 8.74 -47.25 -3.31
CA TYR A 105 9.46 -46.34 -4.20
C TYR A 105 10.05 -45.14 -3.45
N LEU A 106 9.23 -44.29 -2.83
CA LEU A 106 9.70 -43.06 -2.17
C LEU A 106 10.60 -43.33 -0.97
N ARG A 107 10.18 -44.18 -0.03
CA ARG A 107 10.99 -44.45 1.17
C ARG A 107 12.39 -45.03 0.84
N PRO A 108 12.51 -46.08 -0.01
CA PRO A 108 13.83 -46.55 -0.44
C PRO A 108 14.64 -45.53 -1.24
N ALA A 109 14.00 -44.68 -2.05
CA ALA A 109 14.67 -43.60 -2.76
C ALA A 109 15.34 -42.61 -1.80
N LEU A 110 14.61 -42.19 -0.76
CA LEU A 110 15.10 -41.26 0.25
C LEU A 110 16.22 -41.91 1.09
N ASP A 111 16.02 -43.14 1.58
CA ASP A 111 17.02 -43.86 2.38
C ASP A 111 18.35 -44.05 1.60
N GLU A 112 18.29 -44.38 0.31
CA GLU A 112 19.48 -44.51 -0.54
C GLU A 112 20.15 -43.14 -0.80
N LEU A 113 19.36 -42.09 -1.01
CA LEU A 113 19.88 -40.74 -1.23
C LEU A 113 20.64 -40.20 0.00
N GLU A 114 20.16 -40.49 1.21
CA GLU A 114 20.83 -40.10 2.47
C GLU A 114 22.09 -40.91 2.78
N SER A 115 22.06 -42.22 2.49
CA SER A 115 23.16 -43.13 2.78
C SER A 115 24.32 -43.01 1.78
N GLN A 116 24.06 -42.39 0.63
CA GLN A 116 25.03 -42.14 -0.41
C GLN A 116 26.24 -41.32 0.06
N LYS A 117 27.44 -41.79 -0.25
CA LYS A 117 28.69 -41.07 -0.01
C LYS A 117 28.75 -39.80 -0.86
N GLY A 118 29.07 -38.65 -0.24
CA GLY A 118 29.00 -37.32 -0.86
C GLY A 118 27.70 -36.54 -0.55
N ASN A 119 26.69 -37.20 0.03
CA ASN A 119 25.42 -36.58 0.43
C ASN A 119 25.32 -36.46 1.96
N GLU A 120 26.42 -36.28 2.68
CA GLU A 120 26.45 -36.31 4.16
C GLU A 120 25.50 -35.30 4.81
N ARG A 121 25.18 -34.21 4.11
CA ARG A 121 24.24 -33.16 4.56
C ARG A 121 22.78 -33.60 4.59
N LEU A 122 22.42 -34.66 3.86
CA LEU A 122 21.06 -35.19 3.80
C LEU A 122 20.78 -36.23 4.90
N ARG A 123 21.80 -36.68 5.65
CA ARG A 123 21.64 -37.77 6.62
C ARG A 123 20.62 -37.41 7.70
N GLY A 124 19.58 -38.24 7.85
CA GLY A 124 18.51 -38.06 8.82
C GLY A 124 17.48 -37.00 8.43
N LEU A 125 17.58 -36.42 7.23
CA LEU A 125 16.70 -35.35 6.77
C LEU A 125 15.27 -35.85 6.54
N PHE A 126 15.08 -37.05 6.02
CA PHE A 126 13.78 -37.59 5.60
C PHE A 126 13.19 -38.59 6.60
N GLY A 127 13.96 -39.04 7.60
CA GLY A 127 13.55 -40.10 8.52
C GLY A 127 12.28 -39.84 9.33
N HIS A 128 11.90 -38.58 9.50
CA HIS A 128 10.70 -38.15 10.22
C HIS A 128 9.44 -38.06 9.34
N ILE A 129 9.59 -38.23 8.02
CA ILE A 129 8.52 -38.00 7.03
C ILE A 129 7.82 -39.32 6.72
N ASP A 130 6.53 -39.37 7.04
CA ASP A 130 5.68 -40.53 6.74
C ASP A 130 4.68 -40.20 5.63
N PHE A 131 5.08 -40.48 4.38
CA PHE A 131 4.25 -40.27 3.20
C PHE A 131 2.96 -41.10 3.19
N SER A 132 2.83 -42.13 4.04
CA SER A 132 1.57 -42.88 4.14
C SER A 132 0.43 -42.04 4.73
N ARG A 133 0.75 -41.02 5.53
CA ARG A 133 -0.23 -40.08 6.13
C ARG A 133 -0.93 -39.21 5.10
N VAL A 134 -0.39 -39.09 3.88
CA VAL A 134 -1.01 -38.37 2.76
C VAL A 134 -2.41 -38.90 2.43
N GLY A 135 -2.67 -40.17 2.72
CA GLY A 135 -3.98 -40.81 2.51
C GLY A 135 -5.04 -40.48 3.57
N GLY A 136 -4.69 -39.80 4.66
CA GLY A 136 -5.55 -39.60 5.82
C GLY A 136 -5.64 -40.84 6.71
N TYR A 137 -6.75 -40.97 7.45
CA TYR A 137 -6.97 -42.08 8.40
C TYR A 137 -8.06 -43.04 7.90
N GLY A 138 -7.84 -44.35 8.05
CA GLY A 138 -8.85 -45.39 7.79
C GLY A 138 -8.37 -46.53 6.88
N PRO A 139 -9.22 -47.55 6.65
CA PRO A 139 -8.84 -48.77 5.94
C PRO A 139 -8.54 -48.56 4.43
N SER A 140 -8.95 -47.44 3.85
CA SER A 140 -8.62 -47.04 2.47
C SER A 140 -7.48 -46.02 2.37
N ALA A 141 -6.86 -45.63 3.49
CA ALA A 141 -5.85 -44.58 3.54
C ALA A 141 -4.64 -44.91 2.66
N ALA A 142 -4.10 -46.13 2.70
CA ALA A 142 -2.94 -46.51 1.89
C ALA A 142 -3.19 -46.31 0.38
N LYS A 143 -4.32 -46.81 -0.13
CA LYS A 143 -4.68 -46.64 -1.54
C LYS A 143 -4.96 -45.19 -1.93
N ALA A 144 -5.51 -44.40 -1.00
CA ALA A 144 -5.70 -42.96 -1.21
C ALA A 144 -4.36 -42.21 -1.21
N ALA A 145 -3.40 -42.62 -0.37
CA ALA A 145 -2.04 -42.08 -0.33
C ALA A 145 -1.34 -42.33 -1.66
N ASP A 146 -1.33 -43.57 -2.15
CA ASP A 146 -0.69 -43.93 -3.42
C ASP A 146 -1.25 -43.14 -4.59
N LYS A 147 -2.58 -43.01 -4.69
CA LYS A 147 -3.22 -42.22 -5.75
C LYS A 147 -2.81 -40.75 -5.71
N ARG A 148 -2.77 -40.16 -4.50
CA ARG A 148 -2.38 -38.74 -4.31
C ARG A 148 -0.91 -38.53 -4.61
N LEU A 149 -0.03 -39.40 -4.11
CA LEU A 149 1.41 -39.35 -4.35
C LEU A 149 1.74 -39.54 -5.83
N ALA A 150 1.12 -40.51 -6.52
CA ALA A 150 1.27 -40.67 -7.96
C ALA A 150 0.81 -39.44 -8.74
N SER A 151 -0.28 -38.80 -8.30
CA SER A 151 -0.76 -37.54 -8.92
C SER A 151 0.22 -36.38 -8.68
N LEU A 152 0.79 -36.27 -7.48
CA LEU A 152 1.79 -35.25 -7.16
C LEU A 152 3.11 -35.46 -7.90
N ILE A 153 3.60 -36.70 -7.97
CA ILE A 153 4.80 -37.05 -8.75
C ILE A 153 4.55 -36.73 -10.22
N GLY A 154 3.40 -37.13 -10.78
CA GLY A 154 3.03 -36.79 -12.15
C GLY A 154 2.87 -35.30 -12.40
N HIS A 155 2.43 -34.54 -11.38
CA HIS A 155 2.38 -33.07 -11.44
C HIS A 155 3.79 -32.49 -11.53
N PHE A 156 4.69 -32.82 -10.60
CA PHE A 156 6.09 -32.36 -10.64
C PHE A 156 6.87 -32.87 -11.86
N ASP A 157 6.48 -34.01 -12.45
CA ASP A 157 7.07 -34.54 -13.69
C ASP A 157 6.73 -33.70 -14.93
N SER A 158 5.65 -32.92 -14.89
CA SER A 158 5.22 -32.09 -16.03
C SER A 158 6.19 -30.94 -16.36
N LEU A 159 7.13 -30.62 -15.46
CA LEU A 159 8.13 -29.58 -15.63
C LEU A 159 9.53 -30.13 -15.36
N ARG A 160 10.49 -29.71 -16.19
CA ARG A 160 11.92 -29.90 -15.92
C ARG A 160 12.40 -28.72 -15.08
N LEU A 161 13.07 -29.02 -13.98
CA LEU A 161 13.62 -28.05 -13.02
C LEU A 161 15.15 -28.02 -13.13
N GLY A 162 15.72 -28.13 -14.33
CA GLY A 162 17.16 -27.97 -14.58
C GLY A 162 17.57 -26.49 -14.56
N ALA A 163 18.86 -26.19 -14.44
CA ALA A 163 19.33 -24.79 -14.36
C ALA A 163 19.02 -24.01 -15.66
N GLU A 164 19.10 -24.67 -16.81
CA GLU A 164 18.78 -24.13 -18.13
C GLU A 164 17.28 -23.85 -18.38
N ASP A 165 16.41 -24.50 -17.60
CA ASP A 165 14.96 -24.36 -17.72
C ASP A 165 14.44 -23.14 -16.96
N LEU A 166 15.19 -22.65 -15.96
CA LEU A 166 14.80 -21.54 -15.10
C LEU A 166 15.13 -20.18 -15.72
N GLU A 167 14.30 -19.16 -15.44
CA GLU A 167 14.57 -17.78 -15.86
C GLU A 167 15.76 -17.11 -15.14
N PHE A 168 16.17 -17.62 -13.98
CA PHE A 168 17.44 -17.29 -13.33
C PHE A 168 17.88 -18.44 -12.39
N PRO A 169 19.18 -18.55 -12.05
CA PRO A 169 19.72 -19.70 -11.30
C PRO A 169 19.03 -20.01 -9.97
N ASP A 170 18.58 -18.98 -9.23
CA ASP A 170 18.00 -19.09 -7.89
C ASP A 170 16.45 -19.07 -7.87
N ALA A 171 15.79 -19.30 -9.02
CA ALA A 171 14.33 -19.18 -9.13
C ALA A 171 13.58 -20.16 -8.22
N ILE A 172 14.14 -21.34 -7.96
CA ILE A 172 13.52 -22.35 -7.08
C ILE A 172 13.63 -21.94 -5.60
N GLY A 173 14.77 -21.38 -5.18
CA GLY A 173 14.91 -20.83 -3.83
C GLY A 173 13.93 -19.68 -3.59
N ALA A 174 13.82 -18.77 -4.56
CA ALA A 174 12.82 -17.69 -4.53
C ALA A 174 11.38 -18.23 -4.43
N ALA A 175 11.02 -19.27 -5.19
CA ALA A 175 9.71 -19.91 -5.12
C ALA A 175 9.47 -20.65 -3.79
N TYR A 176 10.53 -21.22 -3.19
CA TYR A 176 10.48 -21.84 -1.87
C TYR A 176 10.20 -20.82 -0.77
N GLU A 177 10.83 -19.65 -0.83
CA GLU A 177 10.57 -18.55 0.12
C GLU A 177 9.14 -18.01 -0.01
N TYR A 178 8.62 -17.91 -1.23
CA TYR A 178 7.21 -17.59 -1.47
C TYR A 178 6.28 -18.64 -0.83
N LEU A 179 6.55 -19.93 -1.06
CA LEU A 179 5.76 -21.01 -0.48
C LEU A 179 5.80 -21.00 1.06
N SER A 180 6.98 -20.74 1.63
CA SER A 180 7.17 -20.64 3.08
C SER A 180 6.33 -19.51 3.67
N LYS A 181 6.24 -18.37 2.98
CA LYS A 181 5.36 -17.25 3.35
C LYS A 181 3.88 -17.66 3.28
N GLU A 182 3.42 -18.25 2.17
CA GLU A 182 2.00 -18.66 2.02
C GLU A 182 1.57 -19.67 3.10
N PHE A 183 2.48 -20.56 3.52
CA PHE A 183 2.23 -21.47 4.64
C PHE A 183 2.18 -20.77 5.98
N ALA A 184 3.02 -19.75 6.21
CA ALA A 184 2.94 -18.92 7.41
C ALA A 184 1.61 -18.14 7.47
N ASP A 185 1.17 -17.57 6.34
CA ASP A 185 -0.11 -16.87 6.21
C ASP A 185 -1.30 -17.81 6.52
N SER A 186 -1.19 -19.09 6.13
CA SER A 186 -2.26 -20.09 6.26
C SER A 186 -2.29 -20.83 7.60
N ALA A 187 -1.15 -21.00 8.29
CA ALA A 187 -1.03 -21.85 9.48
C ALA A 187 -1.62 -21.22 10.77
N GLY A 188 -1.75 -19.89 10.84
CA GLY A 188 -2.31 -19.20 12.01
C GLY A 188 -1.48 -19.31 13.31
N ALA A 189 -1.97 -18.67 14.38
CA ALA A 189 -1.23 -18.36 15.62
C ALA A 189 -0.85 -19.53 16.57
N LYS A 190 -0.92 -20.80 16.15
CA LYS A 190 -0.86 -21.95 17.07
C LYS A 190 0.54 -22.54 17.31
N GLY A 191 1.58 -22.12 16.58
CA GLY A 191 2.97 -22.53 16.81
C GLY A 191 3.76 -21.42 17.50
N GLY A 192 4.41 -21.71 18.64
CA GLY A 192 5.27 -20.77 19.36
C GLY A 192 6.56 -20.38 18.61
N GLU A 193 6.80 -20.98 17.44
CA GLU A 193 7.87 -20.64 16.51
C GLU A 193 7.31 -19.73 15.41
N PHE A 194 7.67 -18.45 15.46
CA PHE A 194 7.17 -17.44 14.53
C PHE A 194 8.04 -17.41 13.27
N TYR A 195 7.44 -17.63 12.09
CA TYR A 195 8.10 -17.28 10.82
C TYR A 195 8.45 -15.79 10.85
N THR A 196 9.73 -15.47 10.65
CA THR A 196 10.18 -14.08 10.66
C THR A 196 9.86 -13.46 9.30
N PRO A 197 9.06 -12.38 9.23
CA PRO A 197 8.73 -11.76 7.96
C PRO A 197 10.00 -11.35 7.19
N ARG A 198 10.04 -11.63 5.88
CA ARG A 198 11.22 -11.38 5.04
C ARG A 198 11.74 -9.95 5.13
N ALA A 199 10.85 -8.96 5.23
CA ALA A 199 11.25 -7.57 5.36
C ALA A 199 12.01 -7.28 6.67
N VAL A 200 11.66 -7.96 7.77
CA VAL A 200 12.39 -7.86 9.05
C VAL A 200 13.74 -8.58 8.95
N VAL A 201 13.77 -9.77 8.35
CA VAL A 201 15.02 -10.51 8.09
C VAL A 201 15.99 -9.65 7.28
N ARG A 202 15.51 -9.09 6.18
CA ARG A 202 16.27 -8.20 5.30
C ARG A 202 16.83 -7.00 6.04
N MET A 203 16.00 -6.31 6.83
CA MET A 203 16.44 -5.19 7.66
C MET A 203 17.54 -5.60 8.65
N MET A 204 17.40 -6.75 9.32
CA MET A 204 18.41 -7.23 10.26
C MET A 204 19.74 -7.56 9.58
N VAL A 205 19.71 -8.18 8.40
CA VAL A 205 20.90 -8.46 7.60
C VAL A 205 21.57 -7.15 7.13
N GLU A 206 20.78 -6.16 6.70
CA GLU A 206 21.28 -4.85 6.27
C GLU A 206 21.84 -4.01 7.44
N LEU A 207 21.33 -4.20 8.66
CA LEU A 207 21.94 -3.68 9.88
C LEU A 207 23.29 -4.35 10.17
N ALA A 208 23.38 -5.67 9.96
CA ALA A 208 24.59 -6.46 10.22
C ALA A 208 25.71 -6.26 9.19
N ARG A 209 25.36 -6.01 7.92
CA ARG A 209 26.28 -5.88 6.78
C ARG A 209 27.34 -6.99 6.70
N PRO A 210 26.92 -8.28 6.60
CA PRO A 210 27.87 -9.39 6.52
C PRO A 210 28.86 -9.20 5.38
N GLN A 211 30.10 -9.61 5.62
CA GLN A 211 31.21 -9.51 4.68
C GLN A 211 31.71 -10.90 4.26
N GLU A 212 32.33 -10.97 3.10
CA GLU A 212 33.05 -12.16 2.64
C GLU A 212 34.06 -12.64 3.69
N GLY A 213 34.12 -13.96 3.93
CA GLY A 213 35.04 -14.57 4.90
C GLY A 213 34.55 -14.54 6.36
N GLN A 214 33.43 -13.87 6.64
CA GLN A 214 32.83 -13.87 7.99
C GLN A 214 32.02 -15.14 8.26
N SER A 215 31.81 -15.39 9.54
CA SER A 215 31.00 -16.49 10.06
C SER A 215 29.73 -15.95 10.71
N VAL A 216 28.58 -16.47 10.27
CA VAL A 216 27.23 -16.06 10.68
C VAL A 216 26.53 -17.22 11.39
N TYR A 217 25.97 -16.97 12.56
CA TYR A 217 25.30 -17.97 13.39
C TYR A 217 23.87 -17.58 13.75
N ASP A 218 22.95 -18.52 13.61
CA ASP A 218 21.57 -18.41 14.13
C ASP A 218 21.27 -19.54 15.12
N PRO A 219 21.21 -19.27 16.44
CA PRO A 219 20.89 -20.29 17.45
C PRO A 219 19.42 -20.71 17.49
N CYS A 220 18.54 -20.08 16.70
CA CYS A 220 17.12 -20.43 16.57
C CYS A 220 16.75 -20.33 15.09
N VAL A 221 17.40 -21.18 14.28
CA VAL A 221 17.51 -20.98 12.82
C VAL A 221 16.17 -21.01 12.07
N GLY A 222 15.13 -21.64 12.61
CA GLY A 222 13.82 -21.69 11.97
C GLY A 222 13.89 -22.24 10.56
N SER A 223 13.42 -21.49 9.56
CA SER A 223 13.50 -21.86 8.13
C SER A 223 14.85 -21.54 7.46
N GLY A 224 15.83 -21.00 8.19
CA GLY A 224 17.13 -20.59 7.64
C GLY A 224 17.16 -19.24 6.93
N GLY A 225 16.04 -18.49 6.93
CA GLY A 225 15.92 -17.22 6.18
C GLY A 225 17.00 -16.18 6.51
N MET A 226 17.38 -16.03 7.79
CA MET A 226 18.45 -15.10 8.21
C MET A 226 19.79 -15.41 7.54
N LEU A 227 20.14 -16.70 7.46
CA LEU A 227 21.40 -17.18 6.88
C LEU A 227 21.40 -17.07 5.35
N ILE A 228 20.27 -17.38 4.69
CA ILE A 228 20.11 -17.19 3.24
C ILE A 228 20.24 -15.71 2.88
N HIS A 229 19.55 -14.83 3.59
CA HIS A 229 19.63 -13.40 3.31
C HIS A 229 21.02 -12.82 3.59
N ALA A 230 21.77 -13.38 4.55
CA ALA A 230 23.18 -13.00 4.75
C ALA A 230 24.06 -13.36 3.53
N LYS A 231 23.83 -14.54 2.92
CA LYS A 231 24.45 -14.92 1.64
C LYS A 231 24.08 -13.95 0.53
N GLU A 232 22.78 -13.72 0.33
CA GLU A 232 22.28 -12.82 -0.72
C GLU A 232 22.88 -11.41 -0.56
N TYR A 233 22.97 -10.90 0.68
CA TYR A 233 23.57 -9.60 0.95
C TYR A 233 25.02 -9.53 0.45
N VAL A 234 25.84 -10.54 0.73
CA VAL A 234 27.24 -10.55 0.25
C VAL A 234 27.29 -10.58 -1.28
N GLU A 235 26.44 -11.39 -1.95
CA GLU A 235 26.35 -11.44 -3.41
C GLU A 235 25.92 -10.09 -4.01
N GLU A 236 24.91 -9.44 -3.43
CA GLU A 236 24.39 -8.14 -3.87
C GLU A 236 25.35 -6.97 -3.66
N HIS A 237 26.36 -7.14 -2.81
CA HIS A 237 27.44 -6.16 -2.60
C HIS A 237 28.76 -6.59 -3.25
N GLY A 238 28.74 -7.64 -4.08
CA GLY A 238 29.83 -8.05 -4.96
C GLY A 238 30.91 -8.88 -4.30
N GLY A 239 30.67 -9.37 -3.09
CA GLY A 239 31.53 -10.33 -2.41
C GLY A 239 31.26 -11.77 -2.83
N ASN A 240 32.20 -12.67 -2.54
CA ASN A 240 32.01 -14.09 -2.76
C ASN A 240 31.30 -14.75 -1.57
N ALA A 241 30.00 -14.97 -1.70
CA ALA A 241 29.17 -15.63 -0.71
C ALA A 241 29.66 -17.04 -0.28
N GLU A 242 30.39 -17.73 -1.15
CA GLU A 242 30.92 -19.08 -0.86
C GLU A 242 31.95 -19.08 0.29
N ASN A 243 32.52 -17.91 0.61
CA ASN A 243 33.47 -17.76 1.70
C ASN A 243 32.77 -17.42 3.04
N LEU A 244 31.44 -17.33 3.08
CA LEU A 244 30.68 -17.21 4.33
C LEU A 244 30.60 -18.57 5.03
N VAL A 245 30.83 -18.58 6.34
CA VAL A 245 30.54 -19.74 7.17
C VAL A 245 29.14 -19.57 7.77
N LEU A 246 28.18 -20.37 7.31
CA LEU A 246 26.81 -20.34 7.81
C LEU A 246 26.58 -21.48 8.80
N ALA A 247 26.16 -21.15 10.02
CA ALA A 247 25.87 -22.14 11.07
C ALA A 247 24.57 -21.83 11.78
N GLY A 248 23.94 -22.84 12.34
CA GLY A 248 22.72 -22.63 13.10
C GLY A 248 22.21 -23.86 13.82
N GLN A 249 21.28 -23.65 14.73
CA GLN A 249 20.69 -24.70 15.54
C GLN A 249 19.19 -24.45 15.73
N ASP A 250 18.40 -25.52 15.76
CA ASP A 250 16.99 -25.45 16.14
C ASP A 250 16.59 -26.62 17.03
N ALA A 251 15.70 -26.38 18.00
CA ALA A 251 15.14 -27.44 18.83
C ALA A 251 14.15 -28.31 18.05
N ASN A 252 13.48 -27.74 17.05
CA ASN A 252 12.48 -28.40 16.24
C ASN A 252 13.13 -29.06 15.01
N ASN A 253 12.97 -30.37 14.92
CA ASN A 253 13.50 -31.15 13.80
C ASN A 253 12.90 -30.72 12.45
N GLY A 254 11.61 -30.36 12.40
CA GLY A 254 10.96 -29.87 11.18
C GLY A 254 11.55 -28.54 10.71
N SER A 255 11.85 -27.63 11.65
CA SER A 255 12.54 -26.35 11.34
C SER A 255 13.94 -26.59 10.78
N TRP A 256 14.73 -27.47 11.42
CA TRP A 256 16.03 -27.87 10.88
C TRP A 256 15.96 -28.47 9.46
N VAL A 257 14.95 -29.29 9.18
CA VAL A 257 14.73 -29.89 7.84
C VAL A 257 14.44 -28.79 6.83
N MET A 258 13.54 -27.86 7.18
CA MET A 258 13.22 -26.71 6.33
C MET A 258 14.48 -25.87 6.06
N ALA A 259 15.22 -25.49 7.09
CA ALA A 259 16.47 -24.74 6.92
C ALA A 259 17.48 -25.48 6.04
N THR A 260 17.65 -26.79 6.23
CA THR A 260 18.58 -27.60 5.44
C THR A 260 18.16 -27.68 3.97
N MET A 261 16.87 -27.89 3.68
CA MET A 261 16.35 -27.86 2.32
C MET A 261 16.51 -26.48 1.69
N ASN A 262 16.21 -25.42 2.45
CA ASN A 262 16.30 -24.04 1.99
C ASN A 262 17.75 -23.68 1.60
N MET A 263 18.73 -24.04 2.44
CA MET A 263 20.16 -23.92 2.12
C MET A 263 20.51 -24.59 0.79
N LEU A 264 20.08 -25.83 0.59
CA LEU A 264 20.41 -26.60 -0.61
C LEU A 264 19.75 -26.04 -1.87
N LEU A 265 18.50 -25.57 -1.77
CA LEU A 265 17.76 -24.99 -2.91
C LEU A 265 18.32 -23.62 -3.34
N HIS A 266 18.90 -22.86 -2.41
CA HIS A 266 19.66 -21.64 -2.69
C HIS A 266 21.14 -21.89 -3.05
N GLY A 267 21.49 -23.15 -3.33
CA GLY A 267 22.83 -23.55 -3.77
C GLY A 267 23.90 -23.54 -2.66
N VAL A 268 23.54 -23.34 -1.40
CA VAL A 268 24.46 -23.37 -0.26
C VAL A 268 24.82 -24.80 0.06
N ARG A 269 26.07 -25.19 -0.18
CA ARG A 269 26.57 -26.55 0.11
C ARG A 269 27.38 -26.63 1.40
N ASP A 270 28.02 -25.53 1.79
CA ASP A 270 28.90 -25.44 2.95
C ASP A 270 28.21 -24.69 4.12
N PHE A 271 27.47 -25.43 4.94
CA PHE A 271 26.79 -24.91 6.15
C PHE A 271 26.91 -25.88 7.33
N ASP A 272 26.63 -25.45 8.57
CA ASP A 272 26.64 -26.32 9.77
C ASP A 272 25.37 -26.15 10.61
N LEU A 273 24.30 -26.84 10.20
CA LEU A 273 23.01 -26.85 10.87
C LEU A 273 22.86 -28.09 11.78
N LYS A 274 22.31 -27.90 12.99
CA LYS A 274 22.12 -28.95 14.00
C LYS A 274 20.71 -28.94 14.59
N VAL A 275 20.27 -30.11 15.09
CA VAL A 275 19.03 -30.27 15.86
C VAL A 275 19.35 -30.42 17.33
N GLY A 276 18.78 -29.56 18.16
CA GLY A 276 18.89 -29.58 19.62
C GLY A 276 18.45 -28.26 20.25
N ASP A 277 18.03 -28.30 21.51
CA ASP A 277 17.69 -27.07 22.24
C ASP A 277 18.95 -26.25 22.58
N THR A 278 18.96 -24.98 22.20
CA THR A 278 20.13 -24.09 22.31
C THR A 278 20.54 -23.78 23.74
N LEU A 279 19.58 -23.75 24.68
CA LEU A 279 19.89 -23.47 26.09
C LEU A 279 20.39 -24.74 26.80
N THR A 280 19.76 -25.89 26.60
CA THR A 280 20.09 -27.12 27.34
C THR A 280 21.15 -27.96 26.65
N THR A 281 21.12 -28.02 25.31
CA THR A 281 22.00 -28.85 24.48
C THR A 281 22.65 -28.02 23.35
N PRO A 282 23.50 -27.02 23.66
CA PRO A 282 24.18 -26.23 22.63
C PRO A 282 25.24 -27.08 21.90
N LEU A 283 25.19 -27.10 20.56
CA LEU A 283 26.01 -27.98 19.71
C LEU A 283 27.16 -27.28 18.98
N HIS A 284 27.33 -25.96 19.16
CA HIS A 284 28.38 -25.16 18.52
C HIS A 284 29.35 -24.47 19.49
N LEU A 285 29.36 -24.85 20.79
CA LEU A 285 30.17 -24.18 21.81
C LEU A 285 31.69 -24.20 21.56
N ASP A 286 32.18 -25.11 20.73
CA ASP A 286 33.58 -25.17 20.30
C ASP A 286 33.97 -24.01 19.37
N LYS A 287 33.00 -23.32 18.77
CA LYS A 287 33.18 -22.24 17.78
C LYS A 287 32.79 -20.87 18.33
N SER A 288 33.14 -19.83 17.57
CA SER A 288 32.70 -18.44 17.80
C SER A 288 32.56 -17.76 16.46
N TYR A 289 31.66 -16.78 16.39
CA TYR A 289 31.14 -16.21 15.16
C TYR A 289 31.32 -14.70 15.10
N ASP A 290 31.41 -14.16 13.89
CA ASP A 290 31.54 -12.72 13.68
C ASP A 290 30.19 -12.02 13.83
N LEU A 291 29.11 -12.69 13.42
CA LEU A 291 27.75 -12.20 13.46
C LEU A 291 26.80 -13.25 14.02
N VAL A 292 25.89 -12.81 14.88
CA VAL A 292 24.69 -13.57 15.26
C VAL A 292 23.46 -12.81 14.81
N LEU A 293 22.61 -13.49 14.02
CA LEU A 293 21.32 -13.01 13.55
C LEU A 293 20.27 -14.00 14.03
N SER A 294 19.24 -13.56 14.77
CA SER A 294 18.24 -14.51 15.29
C SER A 294 16.91 -13.88 15.66
N ASN A 295 15.86 -14.70 15.65
CA ASN A 295 14.57 -14.41 16.25
C ASN A 295 14.20 -15.56 17.20
N PRO A 296 14.64 -15.52 18.46
CA PRO A 296 14.37 -16.61 19.40
C PRO A 296 12.88 -16.65 19.75
N PRO A 297 12.35 -17.82 20.15
CA PRO A 297 10.97 -17.94 20.60
C PRO A 297 10.70 -17.10 21.84
N PHE A 298 9.60 -16.35 21.83
CA PHE A 298 9.31 -15.35 22.86
C PHE A 298 8.75 -15.97 24.13
N SER A 299 9.24 -15.49 25.27
CA SER A 299 8.66 -15.75 26.59
C SER A 299 8.44 -17.24 26.86
N MET A 300 9.45 -18.07 26.54
CA MET A 300 9.44 -19.51 26.87
C MET A 300 9.78 -19.77 28.34
N ASP A 301 9.34 -20.92 28.83
CA ASP A 301 9.80 -21.53 30.06
C ASP A 301 11.15 -22.22 29.85
N TYR A 302 11.97 -22.30 30.89
CA TYR A 302 13.20 -23.09 30.92
C TYR A 302 13.50 -23.57 32.34
N ARG A 303 14.46 -24.48 32.50
CA ARG A 303 14.96 -24.91 33.82
C ARG A 303 16.45 -24.63 33.91
N ALA A 304 16.88 -23.88 34.93
CA ALA A 304 18.27 -23.47 35.03
C ALA A 304 19.22 -24.67 35.22
N GLU A 305 18.77 -25.72 35.89
CA GLU A 305 19.54 -26.95 36.10
C GLU A 305 19.81 -27.74 34.80
N ASP A 306 18.97 -27.55 33.78
CA ASP A 306 19.10 -28.21 32.48
C ASP A 306 20.03 -27.41 31.53
N ILE A 307 20.40 -26.16 31.88
CA ILE A 307 21.27 -25.31 31.04
C ILE A 307 22.74 -25.69 31.24
N LYS A 308 23.36 -26.16 30.15
CA LYS A 308 24.80 -26.47 30.11
C LYS A 308 25.66 -25.19 30.21
N ASP A 309 26.74 -25.23 30.99
CA ASP A 309 27.70 -24.13 31.13
C ASP A 309 27.04 -22.76 31.47
N LEU A 310 25.98 -22.80 32.28
CA LEU A 310 25.11 -21.66 32.59
C LEU A 310 25.88 -20.42 33.07
N GLU A 311 26.82 -20.57 34.02
CA GLU A 311 27.57 -19.44 34.56
C GLU A 311 28.48 -18.77 33.52
N THR A 312 29.07 -19.57 32.63
CA THR A 312 29.96 -19.07 31.57
C THR A 312 29.18 -18.35 30.48
N ARG A 313 28.00 -18.87 30.12
CA ARG A 313 27.18 -18.33 29.02
C ARG A 313 26.24 -17.21 29.47
N MET A 314 25.87 -17.15 30.74
CA MET A 314 24.96 -16.14 31.30
C MET A 314 25.58 -15.38 32.48
N PRO A 315 26.73 -14.71 32.28
CA PRO A 315 27.47 -14.05 33.36
C PRO A 315 26.74 -12.82 33.93
N TYR A 316 25.74 -12.29 33.22
CA TYR A 316 24.98 -11.10 33.64
C TYR A 316 23.80 -11.44 34.55
N GLY A 317 23.45 -12.72 34.70
CA GLY A 317 22.41 -13.20 35.61
C GLY A 317 21.40 -14.12 34.94
N ARG A 318 20.39 -14.52 35.72
CA ARG A 318 19.37 -15.48 35.30
C ARG A 318 18.00 -14.85 35.37
N THR A 319 17.14 -15.10 34.38
CA THR A 319 15.74 -14.65 34.43
C THR A 319 14.89 -15.60 35.28
N PRO A 320 13.63 -15.27 35.57
CA PRO A 320 12.68 -16.25 36.10
C PRO A 320 12.48 -17.41 35.11
N GLU A 321 12.41 -18.64 35.63
CA GLU A 321 12.27 -19.85 34.81
C GLU A 321 10.96 -19.96 34.02
N ARG A 322 9.92 -19.20 34.40
CA ARG A 322 8.62 -19.20 33.73
C ARG A 322 8.42 -17.98 32.84
N GLY A 323 8.28 -18.22 31.54
CA GLY A 323 7.83 -17.26 30.54
C GLY A 323 8.79 -16.11 30.27
N LYS A 324 10.09 -16.27 30.55
CA LYS A 324 11.13 -15.21 30.52
C LYS A 324 12.50 -15.68 30.00
N ALA A 325 12.56 -16.70 29.15
CA ALA A 325 13.83 -17.16 28.57
C ALA A 325 14.52 -16.13 27.64
N ASP A 326 13.86 -15.03 27.28
CA ASP A 326 14.31 -14.05 26.28
C ASP A 326 15.77 -13.56 26.50
N LEU A 327 16.11 -13.09 27.72
CA LEU A 327 17.47 -12.64 28.04
C LEU A 327 18.47 -13.78 28.26
N MET A 328 18.02 -15.03 28.38
CA MET A 328 18.91 -16.20 28.44
C MET A 328 19.44 -16.52 27.03
N PHE A 329 18.58 -16.45 26.02
CA PHE A 329 19.00 -16.53 24.61
C PHE A 329 19.93 -15.39 24.23
N LEU A 330 19.61 -14.15 24.62
CA LEU A 330 20.47 -12.98 24.34
C LEU A 330 21.89 -13.16 24.88
N GLN A 331 22.02 -13.63 26.12
CA GLN A 331 23.31 -13.88 26.74
C GLN A 331 24.07 -15.03 26.05
N HIS A 332 23.38 -16.10 25.64
CA HIS A 332 23.99 -17.15 24.82
C HIS A 332 24.53 -16.59 23.50
N MET A 333 23.75 -15.79 22.77
CA MET A 333 24.18 -15.16 21.52
C MET A 333 25.44 -14.30 21.72
N LEU A 334 25.49 -13.53 22.81
CA LEU A 334 26.65 -12.72 23.15
C LEU A 334 27.90 -13.57 23.42
N HIS A 335 27.74 -14.69 24.14
CA HIS A 335 28.84 -15.64 24.36
C HIS A 335 29.39 -16.21 23.04
N MET A 336 28.51 -16.47 22.06
CA MET A 336 28.92 -17.03 20.76
C MET A 336 29.74 -16.06 19.90
N VAL A 337 29.66 -14.75 20.13
CA VAL A 337 30.44 -13.74 19.40
C VAL A 337 31.69 -13.23 20.15
N GLU A 338 31.78 -13.51 21.45
CA GLU A 338 32.76 -12.90 22.34
C GLU A 338 34.22 -13.14 21.90
N ARG A 339 34.59 -14.38 21.57
CA ARG A 339 35.98 -14.73 21.21
C ARG A 339 36.46 -14.09 19.90
N ARG A 340 35.53 -13.72 19.00
CA ARG A 340 35.85 -13.05 17.73
C ARG A 340 35.66 -11.53 17.80
N GLY A 341 35.14 -11.00 18.90
CA GLY A 341 34.79 -9.58 18.98
C GLY A 341 33.59 -9.23 18.09
N GLY A 342 32.70 -10.18 17.83
CA GLY A 342 31.58 -10.06 16.90
C GLY A 342 30.39 -9.27 17.42
N SER A 343 29.25 -9.41 16.75
CA SER A 343 28.05 -8.61 17.00
C SER A 343 26.76 -9.42 16.93
N VAL A 344 25.78 -9.05 17.74
CA VAL A 344 24.47 -9.72 17.85
C VAL A 344 23.38 -8.78 17.37
N PHE A 345 22.53 -9.27 16.47
CA PHE A 345 21.30 -8.61 16.04
C PHE A 345 20.16 -9.59 16.28
N THR A 346 19.26 -9.26 17.21
CA THR A 346 18.18 -10.18 17.58
C THR A 346 16.86 -9.46 17.75
N VAL A 347 15.80 -10.11 17.27
CA VAL A 347 14.43 -9.70 17.60
C VAL A 347 14.15 -10.10 19.06
N MET A 348 13.47 -9.22 19.80
CA MET A 348 13.02 -9.45 21.16
C MET A 348 11.63 -8.82 21.40
N PRO A 349 10.80 -9.36 22.30
CA PRO A 349 9.57 -8.70 22.70
C PRO A 349 9.88 -7.44 23.53
N HIS A 350 9.06 -6.40 23.43
CA HIS A 350 9.26 -5.15 24.19
C HIS A 350 9.42 -5.34 25.71
N GLY A 351 8.92 -6.44 26.27
CA GLY A 351 9.05 -6.76 27.69
C GLY A 351 10.50 -6.69 28.22
N VAL A 352 11.48 -7.13 27.44
CA VAL A 352 12.90 -7.12 27.88
C VAL A 352 13.43 -5.71 28.16
N LEU A 353 12.79 -4.69 27.56
CA LEU A 353 13.20 -3.29 27.64
C LEU A 353 12.88 -2.66 29.00
N PHE A 354 11.83 -3.12 29.68
CA PHE A 354 11.29 -2.39 30.85
C PHE A 354 10.87 -3.27 32.03
N ARG A 355 10.79 -4.60 31.90
CA ARG A 355 10.46 -5.47 33.03
C ARG A 355 11.48 -5.28 34.16
N GLU A 356 10.99 -5.26 35.39
CA GLU A 356 11.77 -5.08 36.62
C GLU A 356 12.31 -6.42 37.14
N GLY A 357 12.88 -6.46 38.35
CA GLY A 357 13.41 -7.69 38.95
C GLY A 357 14.70 -8.18 38.30
N GLU A 358 14.83 -9.50 38.09
CA GLU A 358 16.06 -10.08 37.55
C GLU A 358 16.35 -9.64 36.11
N GLU A 359 15.33 -9.51 35.24
CA GLU A 359 15.51 -8.95 33.88
C GLU A 359 16.04 -7.51 33.95
N GLY A 360 15.58 -6.72 34.92
CA GLY A 360 16.09 -5.37 35.16
C GLY A 360 17.55 -5.33 35.57
N ARG A 361 17.99 -6.28 36.41
CA ARG A 361 19.41 -6.40 36.83
C ARG A 361 20.32 -6.85 35.69
N ILE A 362 19.88 -7.82 34.88
CA ILE A 362 20.62 -8.25 33.68
C ILE A 362 20.78 -7.08 32.74
N ARG A 363 19.69 -6.34 32.46
CA ARG A 363 19.72 -5.16 31.59
C ARG A 363 20.67 -4.07 32.10
N ALA A 364 20.66 -3.77 33.40
CA ALA A 364 21.60 -2.83 34.00
C ALA A 364 23.05 -3.25 33.74
N ARG A 365 23.40 -4.52 34.02
CA ARG A 365 24.77 -5.03 33.81
C ARG A 365 25.19 -5.03 32.34
N LEU A 366 24.29 -5.34 31.40
CA LEU A 366 24.57 -5.26 29.96
C LEU A 366 24.87 -3.82 29.51
N ILE A 367 24.15 -2.84 30.06
CA ILE A 367 24.35 -1.40 29.78
C ILE A 367 25.66 -0.91 30.42
N GLU A 368 25.92 -1.28 31.68
CA GLU A 368 27.15 -0.96 32.42
C GLU A 368 28.40 -1.51 31.71
N ALA A 369 28.31 -2.71 31.13
CA ALA A 369 29.37 -3.33 30.35
C ALA A 369 29.52 -2.78 28.91
N ASP A 370 28.78 -1.73 28.55
CA ASP A 370 28.75 -1.08 27.23
C ASP A 370 28.37 -1.98 26.03
N LEU A 371 27.61 -3.05 26.26
CA LEU A 371 27.39 -4.06 25.23
C LEU A 371 26.27 -3.67 24.26
N LEU A 372 25.25 -2.96 24.74
CA LEU A 372 24.09 -2.58 23.96
C LEU A 372 24.41 -1.37 23.07
N GLU A 373 24.35 -1.51 21.75
CA GLU A 373 24.61 -0.41 20.80
C GLU A 373 23.32 0.30 20.36
N ALA A 374 22.26 -0.44 20.10
CA ALA A 374 20.98 0.14 19.67
C ALA A 374 19.75 -0.64 20.14
N VAL A 375 18.65 0.09 20.31
CA VAL A 375 17.29 -0.42 20.54
C VAL A 375 16.38 0.14 19.44
N ILE A 376 15.87 -0.75 18.59
CA ILE A 376 15.06 -0.38 17.43
C ILE A 376 13.64 -0.93 17.62
N GLY A 377 12.66 -0.07 17.86
CA GLY A 377 11.26 -0.45 18.00
C GLY A 377 10.63 -0.68 16.64
N LEU A 378 9.95 -1.81 16.45
CA LEU A 378 9.29 -2.15 15.20
C LEU A 378 7.78 -1.84 15.26
N PRO A 379 7.13 -1.61 14.11
CA PRO A 379 5.69 -1.54 14.03
C PRO A 379 5.00 -2.75 14.67
N ALA A 380 3.84 -2.50 15.30
CA ALA A 380 2.99 -3.57 15.78
C ALA A 380 2.42 -4.40 14.61
N ASN A 381 1.98 -5.63 14.87
CA ASN A 381 1.32 -6.50 13.88
C ASN A 381 2.17 -6.78 12.61
N LEU A 382 3.51 -6.79 12.73
CA LEU A 382 4.40 -7.27 11.68
C LEU A 382 4.56 -8.80 11.69
N PHE A 383 4.60 -9.40 12.89
CA PHE A 383 4.89 -10.81 13.06
C PHE A 383 3.60 -11.64 12.98
N TYR A 384 3.70 -12.76 12.27
CA TYR A 384 2.61 -13.71 12.16
C TYR A 384 2.16 -14.24 13.52
N GLY A 385 0.86 -14.40 13.70
CA GLY A 385 0.30 -15.06 14.88
C GLY A 385 0.42 -14.30 16.21
N THR A 386 1.01 -13.10 16.24
CA THR A 386 1.11 -12.30 17.47
C THR A 386 1.01 -10.80 17.22
N GLY A 387 0.16 -10.13 18.01
CA GLY A 387 0.09 -8.67 18.07
C GLY A 387 1.14 -8.04 19.00
N ILE A 388 2.03 -8.84 19.60
CA ILE A 388 3.04 -8.35 20.55
C ILE A 388 4.02 -7.44 19.82
N PRO A 389 4.20 -6.19 20.27
CA PRO A 389 5.24 -5.31 19.75
C PRO A 389 6.64 -5.90 19.99
N ALA A 390 7.43 -5.93 18.93
CA ALA A 390 8.80 -6.44 18.93
C ALA A 390 9.79 -5.31 18.68
N CYS A 391 11.02 -5.53 19.12
CA CYS A 391 12.15 -4.64 18.88
C CYS A 391 13.34 -5.46 18.38
N VAL A 392 14.28 -4.80 17.71
CA VAL A 392 15.61 -5.35 17.45
C VAL A 392 16.59 -4.77 18.45
N LEU A 393 17.34 -5.65 19.11
CA LEU A 393 18.49 -5.29 19.92
C LEU A 393 19.76 -5.53 19.12
N VAL A 394 20.65 -4.53 19.12
CA VAL A 394 21.99 -4.63 18.55
C VAL A 394 23.01 -4.58 19.67
N LEU A 395 23.82 -5.62 19.80
CA LEU A 395 24.88 -5.71 20.81
C LEU A 395 26.24 -5.94 20.15
N ARG A 396 27.29 -5.43 20.79
CA ARG A 396 28.68 -5.67 20.44
C ARG A 396 29.35 -6.49 21.53
N ALA A 397 30.32 -7.32 21.13
CA ALA A 397 31.19 -7.99 22.08
C ALA A 397 31.91 -6.96 22.99
N PRO A 398 32.30 -7.36 24.21
CA PRO A 398 32.96 -6.46 25.15
C PRO A 398 34.17 -5.73 24.53
N GLY A 399 34.16 -4.39 24.62
CA GLY A 399 35.27 -3.55 24.16
C GLY A 399 35.38 -3.34 22.64
N THR A 400 34.42 -3.81 21.83
CA THR A 400 34.49 -3.70 20.35
C THR A 400 33.65 -2.58 19.74
N LYS A 401 32.90 -1.83 20.55
CA LYS A 401 32.19 -0.63 20.08
C LYS A 401 33.13 0.40 19.47
N ASP A 402 32.67 1.07 18.42
CA ASP A 402 33.36 2.24 17.87
C ASP A 402 33.55 3.29 18.97
N SER A 403 34.74 3.90 18.97
CA SER A 403 35.12 4.97 19.88
C SER A 403 34.10 6.12 20.00
N ALA A 404 33.43 6.50 18.91
CA ALA A 404 32.43 7.56 18.88
C ALA A 404 31.09 7.16 19.52
N ARG A 405 30.83 5.84 19.61
CA ARG A 405 29.60 5.21 20.10
C ARG A 405 29.72 4.64 21.52
N ARG A 406 30.93 4.65 22.09
CA ARG A 406 31.16 4.22 23.49
C ARG A 406 30.29 4.99 24.47
N ASP A 407 29.83 4.29 25.50
CA ASP A 407 28.95 4.80 26.56
C ASP A 407 27.63 5.40 26.06
N LYS A 408 27.20 5.04 24.84
CA LYS A 408 25.96 5.51 24.21
C LYS A 408 25.15 4.35 23.65
N VAL A 409 23.84 4.55 23.59
CA VAL A 409 22.86 3.66 22.96
C VAL A 409 21.98 4.48 22.03
N LEU A 410 21.84 4.03 20.78
CA LEU A 410 20.92 4.63 19.82
C LEU A 410 19.52 4.04 19.98
N PHE A 411 18.52 4.90 20.18
CA PHE A 411 17.12 4.52 20.13
C PHE A 411 16.54 4.92 18.78
N ILE A 412 15.83 3.98 18.14
CA ILE A 412 15.04 4.24 16.92
C ILE A 412 13.60 3.80 17.20
N ASN A 413 12.63 4.69 17.04
CA ASN A 413 11.20 4.37 17.09
C ASN A 413 10.65 4.29 15.66
N ALA A 414 10.53 3.08 15.13
CA ALA A 414 9.97 2.86 13.79
C ALA A 414 8.50 2.42 13.83
N ASP A 415 7.76 2.69 14.91
CA ASP A 415 6.37 2.24 15.08
C ASP A 415 5.40 2.71 13.98
N ARG A 416 5.71 3.83 13.30
CA ARG A 416 4.96 4.39 12.16
C ARG A 416 5.46 3.98 10.79
N GLU A 417 6.57 3.25 10.70
CA GLU A 417 7.21 2.90 9.44
C GLU A 417 6.62 1.59 8.88
N PHE A 418 5.36 1.62 8.43
CA PHE A 418 4.70 0.44 7.86
C PHE A 418 3.68 0.78 6.78
N HIS A 419 3.45 -0.18 5.89
CA HIS A 419 2.28 -0.21 5.03
C HIS A 419 1.22 -1.10 5.67
N ALA A 420 0.01 -0.57 5.83
CA ALA A 420 -1.11 -1.32 6.40
C ALA A 420 -1.73 -2.22 5.33
N GLU A 421 -1.64 -3.54 5.49
CA GLU A 421 -2.39 -4.51 4.69
C GLU A 421 -3.54 -5.12 5.51
N ARG A 422 -4.39 -5.90 4.84
CA ARG A 422 -5.62 -6.44 5.47
C ARG A 422 -5.34 -7.36 6.67
N ALA A 423 -4.27 -8.14 6.62
CA ALA A 423 -3.94 -9.13 7.65
C ALA A 423 -2.84 -8.65 8.61
N GLN A 424 -1.82 -7.98 8.06
CA GLN A 424 -0.63 -7.57 8.81
C GLN A 424 -0.08 -6.24 8.30
N ASN A 425 0.75 -5.62 9.11
CA ASN A 425 1.58 -4.51 8.67
C ASN A 425 2.80 -5.07 7.92
N VAL A 426 3.30 -4.32 6.94
CA VAL A 426 4.48 -4.71 6.15
C VAL A 426 5.51 -3.59 6.17
N LEU A 427 6.78 -3.96 6.36
CA LEU A 427 7.90 -3.05 6.16
C LEU A 427 8.20 -2.99 4.65
N LEU A 428 8.05 -1.80 4.06
CA LEU A 428 8.48 -1.54 2.69
C LEU A 428 10.01 -1.31 2.67
N PRO A 429 10.67 -1.50 1.51
CA PRO A 429 12.10 -1.23 1.38
C PRO A 429 12.51 0.19 1.83
N GLU A 430 11.64 1.19 1.61
CA GLU A 430 11.87 2.56 2.08
C GLU A 430 11.91 2.71 3.62
N HIS A 431 11.11 1.93 4.34
CA HIS A 431 11.14 1.90 5.81
C HIS A 431 12.43 1.26 6.32
N THR A 432 12.81 0.13 5.73
CA THR A 432 14.06 -0.58 6.05
C THR A 432 15.27 0.33 5.84
N GLU A 433 15.37 0.99 4.68
CA GLU A 433 16.48 1.88 4.37
C GLU A 433 16.57 3.06 5.36
N LYS A 434 15.43 3.64 5.78
CA LYS A 434 15.41 4.71 6.79
C LYS A 434 15.97 4.22 8.14
N ILE A 435 15.57 3.03 8.59
CA ILE A 435 16.07 2.43 9.84
C ILE A 435 17.58 2.14 9.74
N VAL A 436 17.98 1.45 8.67
CA VAL A 436 19.36 1.01 8.42
C VAL A 436 20.31 2.21 8.29
N SER A 437 19.96 3.20 7.48
CA SER A 437 20.77 4.41 7.30
C SER A 437 20.91 5.20 8.60
N THR A 438 19.83 5.37 9.38
CA THR A 438 19.86 6.05 10.68
C THR A 438 20.78 5.33 11.67
N PHE A 439 20.76 3.99 11.69
CA PHE A 439 21.65 3.19 12.53
C PHE A 439 23.13 3.32 12.12
N HIS A 440 23.44 3.19 10.82
CA HIS A 440 24.82 3.27 10.34
C HIS A 440 25.40 4.68 10.45
N ASP A 441 24.60 5.71 10.20
CA ASP A 441 25.00 7.12 10.37
C ASP A 441 25.02 7.54 11.86
N PHE A 442 24.46 6.73 12.76
CA PHE A 442 24.31 7.00 14.19
C PHE A 442 23.64 8.37 14.45
N ALA A 443 22.63 8.69 13.64
CA ALA A 443 22.03 10.02 13.55
C ALA A 443 20.82 10.20 14.50
N GLU A 444 20.65 11.42 15.00
CA GLU A 444 19.41 11.84 15.67
C GLU A 444 18.46 12.44 14.64
N VAL A 445 17.22 11.95 14.63
CA VAL A 445 16.16 12.36 13.71
C VAL A 445 14.93 12.65 14.55
N GLU A 446 14.37 13.84 14.38
CA GLU A 446 13.21 14.31 15.16
C GLU A 446 12.07 13.28 15.12
N LEU A 447 11.50 12.98 16.29
CA LEU A 447 10.42 11.99 16.50
C LEU A 447 10.74 10.54 16.07
N PHE A 448 11.96 10.25 15.60
CA PHE A 448 12.33 8.95 15.03
C PHE A 448 13.54 8.31 15.70
N SER A 449 14.59 9.06 16.03
CA SER A 449 15.77 8.51 16.69
C SER A 449 16.45 9.49 17.65
N ARG A 450 17.11 8.93 18.67
CA ARG A 450 17.89 9.70 19.65
C ARG A 450 19.07 8.90 20.19
N VAL A 451 20.21 9.56 20.36
CA VAL A 451 21.40 8.99 21.00
C VAL A 451 21.37 9.28 22.49
N VAL A 452 21.40 8.24 23.31
CA VAL A 452 21.24 8.35 24.76
C VAL A 452 22.52 7.88 25.46
N SER A 453 23.04 8.70 26.36
CA SER A 453 24.23 8.35 27.14
C SER A 453 23.94 7.31 28.22
N ARG A 454 24.94 6.50 28.59
CA ARG A 454 24.82 5.55 29.72
C ARG A 454 24.37 6.23 31.00
N ALA A 455 24.87 7.42 31.29
CA ALA A 455 24.49 8.18 32.48
C ALA A 455 22.99 8.55 32.49
N GLU A 456 22.43 8.92 31.32
CA GLU A 456 20.98 9.17 31.22
C GLU A 456 20.17 7.87 31.42
N LEU A 457 20.66 6.74 30.90
CA LEU A 457 20.02 5.43 31.10
C LEU A 457 20.02 5.03 32.58
N GLU A 458 21.15 5.20 33.27
CA GLU A 458 21.28 4.94 34.71
C GLU A 458 20.31 5.81 35.52
N ALA A 459 20.26 7.11 35.23
CA ALA A 459 19.34 8.04 35.89
C ALA A 459 17.85 7.67 35.70
N LYS A 460 17.50 7.00 34.59
CA LYS A 460 16.15 6.49 34.30
C LYS A 460 15.95 5.03 34.73
N GLY A 461 16.82 4.50 35.59
CA GLY A 461 16.70 3.16 36.16
C GLY A 461 16.95 2.03 35.15
N HIS A 462 17.83 2.27 34.17
CA HIS A 462 18.16 1.35 33.09
C HIS A 462 16.94 0.92 32.25
N ASN A 463 15.86 1.70 32.26
CA ASN A 463 14.64 1.39 31.51
C ASN A 463 14.82 1.77 30.04
N LEU A 464 14.70 0.81 29.13
CA LEU A 464 14.89 0.98 27.68
C LEU A 464 13.56 1.16 26.94
N ASN A 465 12.45 1.51 27.61
CA ASN A 465 11.20 1.82 26.91
C ASN A 465 11.43 2.99 25.95
N ILE A 466 11.27 2.71 24.66
CA ILE A 466 11.68 3.58 23.55
C ILE A 466 11.00 4.95 23.65
N ARG A 467 9.70 4.98 24.00
CA ARG A 467 8.92 6.22 24.14
C ARG A 467 9.41 7.17 25.22
N ARG A 468 10.28 6.72 26.14
CA ARG A 468 10.94 7.60 27.13
C ARG A 468 12.09 8.43 26.54
N TYR A 469 12.52 8.11 25.34
CA TYR A 469 13.66 8.74 24.67
C TYR A 469 13.26 9.34 23.33
N VAL A 470 12.39 8.65 22.59
CA VAL A 470 11.84 9.08 21.31
C VAL A 470 10.32 9.04 21.42
N ASP A 471 9.72 10.17 21.78
CA ASP A 471 8.26 10.32 21.79
C ASP A 471 7.82 10.75 20.39
N ASP A 472 7.05 9.90 19.72
CA ASP A 472 6.50 10.17 18.39
C ASP A 472 5.16 10.93 18.47
N THR A 473 4.62 11.15 19.67
CA THR A 473 3.37 11.88 19.87
C THR A 473 3.47 13.25 19.19
N PRO A 474 2.56 13.59 18.26
CA PRO A 474 2.60 14.89 17.61
C PRO A 474 2.58 15.98 18.69
N SER A 475 3.52 16.91 18.63
CA SER A 475 3.50 18.05 19.53
C SER A 475 2.13 18.73 19.44
N PRO A 476 1.55 19.19 20.56
CA PRO A 476 0.34 19.98 20.53
C PRO A 476 0.48 21.10 19.50
N GLU A 477 -0.55 21.30 18.68
CA GLU A 477 -0.48 22.31 17.64
C GLU A 477 -0.23 23.68 18.28
N PRO A 478 0.82 24.42 17.87
CA PRO A 478 1.14 25.70 18.47
C PRO A 478 -0.04 26.66 18.31
N GLN A 479 -0.41 27.37 19.37
CA GLN A 479 -1.51 28.34 19.36
C GLN A 479 -0.95 29.72 19.70
N ASP A 480 -1.03 30.68 18.78
CA ASP A 480 -0.65 32.07 19.05
C ASP A 480 -1.88 32.93 19.36
N ILE A 481 -2.03 33.26 20.65
CA ILE A 481 -3.13 34.09 21.17
C ILE A 481 -3.09 35.50 20.59
N ARG A 482 -1.90 36.10 20.47
CA ARG A 482 -1.76 37.48 19.99
C ARG A 482 -2.16 37.56 18.52
N ALA A 483 -1.76 36.60 17.70
CA ALA A 483 -2.21 36.45 16.32
C ALA A 483 -3.73 36.28 16.24
N TYR A 484 -4.33 35.44 17.10
CA TYR A 484 -5.79 35.29 17.15
C TYR A 484 -6.51 36.59 17.50
N MET A 485 -5.97 37.39 18.42
CA MET A 485 -6.63 38.62 18.88
C MET A 485 -6.42 39.80 17.93
N GLN A 486 -5.17 40.02 17.48
CA GLN A 486 -4.74 41.21 16.75
C GLN A 486 -4.54 40.98 15.25
N GLY A 487 -4.42 39.73 14.81
CA GLY A 487 -4.11 39.35 13.43
C GLY A 487 -2.62 39.32 13.14
N GLY A 488 -2.25 38.60 12.08
CA GLY A 488 -0.86 38.37 11.66
C GLY A 488 -0.46 36.91 11.86
N MET A 489 0.34 36.40 10.93
CA MET A 489 0.94 35.08 10.96
C MET A 489 2.24 35.14 11.80
N PRO A 490 2.41 34.32 12.85
CA PRO A 490 3.63 34.30 13.66
C PRO A 490 4.86 33.78 12.90
N VAL A 491 5.93 34.57 12.81
CA VAL A 491 7.18 34.17 12.11
C VAL A 491 7.76 32.86 12.65
N ALA A 492 7.65 32.61 13.96
CA ALA A 492 8.12 31.38 14.58
C ALA A 492 7.46 30.10 14.00
N GLU A 493 6.20 30.17 13.57
CA GLU A 493 5.55 29.02 12.90
C GLU A 493 6.00 28.86 11.44
N ILE A 494 6.45 29.94 10.78
CA ILE A 494 7.05 29.88 9.45
C ILE A 494 8.45 29.27 9.55
N GLU A 495 9.25 29.70 10.53
CA GLU A 495 10.58 29.16 10.81
C GLU A 495 10.54 27.66 11.09
N ALA A 496 9.53 27.17 11.81
CA ALA A 496 9.31 25.75 12.02
C ALA A 496 9.06 24.96 10.70
N ALA A 497 8.59 25.65 9.64
CA ALA A 497 8.38 25.08 8.32
C ALA A 497 9.45 25.51 7.28
N GLU A 498 10.54 26.16 7.70
CA GLU A 498 11.58 26.71 6.83
C GLU A 498 12.17 25.63 5.90
N SER A 499 12.43 24.44 6.43
CA SER A 499 12.96 23.31 5.64
C SER A 499 12.03 22.86 4.51
N LEU A 500 10.70 22.97 4.70
CA LEU A 500 9.70 22.62 3.70
C LEU A 500 9.56 23.73 2.66
N LEU A 501 9.56 25.00 3.09
CA LEU A 501 9.50 26.15 2.18
C LEU A 501 10.76 26.26 1.32
N GLY A 502 11.94 26.11 1.94
CA GLY A 502 13.23 26.12 1.23
C GLY A 502 13.36 24.99 0.20
N ALA A 503 12.76 23.82 0.44
CA ALA A 503 12.71 22.74 -0.54
C ALA A 503 11.96 23.11 -1.84
N TYR A 504 11.05 24.08 -1.76
CA TYR A 504 10.32 24.65 -2.89
C TYR A 504 10.85 26.02 -3.33
N ASP A 505 11.94 26.51 -2.73
CA ASP A 505 12.53 27.83 -3.05
C ASP A 505 11.52 28.96 -2.81
N LEU A 506 10.67 28.80 -1.79
CA LEU A 506 9.67 29.78 -1.38
C LEU A 506 10.22 30.66 -0.27
N GLU A 507 10.24 31.96 -0.52
CA GLU A 507 10.57 32.96 0.48
C GLU A 507 9.32 33.39 1.27
N VAL A 508 9.53 33.93 2.47
CA VAL A 508 8.43 34.46 3.31
C VAL A 508 7.62 35.51 2.54
N THR A 509 8.28 36.32 1.73
CA THR A 509 7.67 37.37 0.91
C THR A 509 6.78 36.88 -0.23
N ASP A 510 6.95 35.61 -0.65
CA ASP A 510 6.10 35.02 -1.69
C ASP A 510 4.69 34.66 -1.17
N LEU A 511 4.59 34.48 0.15
CA LEU A 511 3.36 34.07 0.83
C LEU A 511 2.78 35.17 1.72
N PHE A 512 3.63 36.09 2.21
CA PHE A 512 3.27 37.06 3.23
C PHE A 512 3.88 38.45 2.98
N ALA A 513 3.17 39.50 3.42
CA ALA A 513 3.67 40.87 3.50
C ALA A 513 4.33 41.14 4.86
N VAL A 514 5.52 41.73 4.85
CA VAL A 514 6.26 42.06 6.07
C VAL A 514 5.67 43.30 6.76
N ARG A 515 5.50 43.24 8.09
CA ARG A 515 5.11 44.39 8.91
C ARG A 515 6.34 45.21 9.28
N ALA A 516 6.31 46.52 9.00
CA ALA A 516 7.41 47.42 9.34
C ALA A 516 7.49 47.74 10.85
N ASP A 517 6.37 47.61 11.56
CA ASP A 517 6.16 47.97 12.95
C ASP A 517 6.19 46.79 13.93
N ASP A 518 6.07 45.54 13.43
CA ASP A 518 6.11 44.33 14.25
C ASP A 518 6.81 43.16 13.55
N PRO A 519 8.14 42.98 13.75
CA PRO A 519 8.91 41.96 13.04
C PRO A 519 8.57 40.52 13.47
N ALA A 520 7.81 40.31 14.55
CA ALA A 520 7.42 38.98 15.00
C ALA A 520 6.25 38.39 14.19
N TYR A 521 5.55 39.21 13.39
CA TYR A 521 4.36 38.81 12.64
C TYR A 521 4.40 39.33 11.21
N VAL A 522 3.85 38.54 10.28
CA VAL A 522 3.67 38.91 8.87
C VAL A 522 2.18 38.82 8.49
N ASP A 523 1.76 39.52 7.43
CA ASP A 523 0.37 39.51 6.97
C ASP A 523 0.19 38.62 5.75
N PHE A 524 -0.96 37.94 5.65
CA PHE A 524 -1.32 37.25 4.40
C PHE A 524 -1.46 38.26 3.26
N LEU A 525 -1.00 37.90 2.06
CA LEU A 525 -1.12 38.75 0.88
C LEU A 525 -2.60 39.12 0.58
N PRO A 526 -2.85 40.35 0.07
CA PRO A 526 -4.19 40.84 -0.19
C PRO A 526 -4.79 40.33 -1.51
N GLY A 527 -6.12 40.15 -1.53
CA GLY A 527 -6.90 40.00 -2.77
C GLY A 527 -6.42 38.89 -3.72
N SER A 528 -6.11 39.27 -4.97
CA SER A 528 -5.73 38.39 -6.09
C SER A 528 -4.29 37.89 -6.07
N GLU A 529 -3.43 38.44 -5.21
CA GLU A 529 -2.03 38.01 -5.04
C GLU A 529 -1.88 36.87 -4.02
N ARG A 530 -2.98 36.54 -3.34
CA ARG A 530 -3.02 35.45 -2.36
C ARG A 530 -2.87 34.10 -3.06
N GLN A 531 -1.95 33.30 -2.54
CA GLN A 531 -1.79 31.92 -2.98
C GLN A 531 -2.98 31.08 -2.49
N ASP A 532 -3.70 30.49 -3.43
CA ASP A 532 -4.62 29.38 -3.15
C ASP A 532 -3.90 28.04 -3.39
N ARG A 533 -4.64 26.94 -3.26
CA ARG A 533 -4.10 25.61 -3.52
C ARG A 533 -3.48 25.46 -4.92
N ALA A 534 -4.06 26.13 -5.93
CA ALA A 534 -3.57 26.10 -7.30
C ALA A 534 -2.32 27.00 -7.46
N GLY A 535 -2.29 28.16 -6.82
CA GLY A 535 -1.14 29.07 -6.78
C GLY A 535 0.08 28.45 -6.11
N LEU A 536 -0.11 27.75 -4.98
CA LEU A 536 0.97 27.00 -4.33
C LEU A 536 1.49 25.86 -5.19
N ALA A 537 0.60 25.13 -5.87
CA ALA A 537 1.01 24.07 -6.80
C ALA A 537 1.78 24.63 -8.01
N GLN A 538 1.38 25.81 -8.51
CA GLN A 538 2.09 26.49 -9.58
C GLN A 538 3.48 26.95 -9.12
N SER A 539 3.59 27.51 -7.91
CA SER A 539 4.87 27.96 -7.35
C SER A 539 5.82 26.77 -7.09
N ALA A 540 5.27 25.63 -6.67
CA ALA A 540 6.02 24.38 -6.50
C ALA A 540 6.57 23.80 -7.82
N SER A 541 5.92 24.07 -8.96
CA SER A 541 6.23 23.42 -10.24
C SER A 541 7.67 23.62 -10.73
N GLY A 542 8.31 24.74 -10.39
CA GLY A 542 9.68 25.05 -10.80
C GLY A 542 10.72 24.08 -10.20
N GLN A 543 10.64 23.82 -8.90
CA GLN A 543 11.53 22.87 -8.23
C GLN A 543 11.20 21.42 -8.59
N GLU A 544 9.91 21.10 -8.77
CA GLU A 544 9.51 19.78 -9.28
C GLU A 544 10.08 19.52 -10.68
N ALA A 545 10.06 20.52 -11.58
CA ALA A 545 10.65 20.43 -12.91
C ALA A 545 12.18 20.26 -12.86
N LYS A 546 12.88 20.96 -11.95
CA LYS A 546 14.33 20.76 -11.73
C LYS A 546 14.64 19.33 -11.28
N LEU A 547 13.84 18.76 -10.38
CA LEU A 547 13.99 17.36 -9.95
C LEU A 547 13.83 16.40 -11.13
N TRP A 548 12.78 16.59 -11.93
CA TRP A 548 12.54 15.75 -13.11
C TRP A 548 13.63 15.88 -14.16
N ALA A 549 14.12 17.10 -14.44
CA ALA A 549 15.25 17.29 -15.33
C ALA A 549 16.52 16.56 -14.83
N ALA A 550 16.81 16.64 -13.53
CA ALA A 550 17.93 15.92 -12.93
C ALA A 550 17.76 14.39 -12.99
N PHE A 551 16.53 13.90 -12.85
CA PHE A 551 16.19 12.49 -13.01
C PHE A 551 16.37 12.00 -14.45
N GLU A 552 15.88 12.74 -15.45
CA GLU A 552 16.03 12.36 -16.86
C GLU A 552 17.50 12.35 -17.30
N GLU A 553 18.27 13.36 -16.89
CA GLU A 553 19.71 13.41 -17.17
C GLU A 553 20.45 12.24 -16.52
N TRP A 554 20.12 11.93 -15.26
CA TRP A 554 20.66 10.77 -14.57
C TRP A 554 20.30 9.47 -15.30
N TRP A 555 19.03 9.27 -15.65
CA TRP A 555 18.57 8.07 -16.33
C TRP A 555 19.30 7.89 -17.67
N ALA A 556 19.39 8.96 -18.48
CA ALA A 556 20.10 8.94 -19.75
C ALA A 556 21.58 8.53 -19.58
N SER A 557 22.24 8.97 -18.50
CA SER A 557 23.64 8.59 -18.22
C SER A 557 23.82 7.13 -17.78
N LYS A 558 22.76 6.47 -17.27
CA LYS A 558 22.83 5.13 -16.68
C LYS A 558 22.18 4.04 -17.52
N ALA A 559 21.24 4.40 -18.39
CA ALA A 559 20.52 3.48 -19.26
C ALA A 559 21.47 2.57 -20.07
N ASP A 560 22.55 3.15 -20.62
CA ASP A 560 23.56 2.39 -21.35
C ASP A 560 24.33 1.40 -20.48
N ARG A 561 24.57 1.73 -19.20
CA ARG A 561 25.22 0.82 -18.25
C ARG A 561 24.33 -0.34 -17.87
N ILE A 562 23.02 -0.11 -17.72
CA ILE A 562 22.04 -1.18 -17.48
C ILE A 562 22.02 -2.12 -18.68
N ALA A 563 21.89 -1.59 -19.89
CA ALA A 563 21.86 -2.40 -21.10
C ALA A 563 23.18 -3.18 -21.34
N ALA A 564 24.32 -2.66 -20.87
CA ALA A 564 25.61 -3.34 -20.95
C ALA A 564 25.74 -4.59 -20.04
N LEU A 565 24.73 -4.91 -19.23
CA LEU A 565 24.65 -6.20 -18.53
C LEU A 565 24.43 -7.38 -19.48
N GLU A 566 23.95 -7.13 -20.69
CA GLU A 566 23.71 -8.16 -21.68
C GLU A 566 25.00 -8.97 -21.97
N PRO A 567 24.94 -10.32 -21.94
CA PRO A 567 26.13 -11.14 -22.13
C PRO A 567 26.72 -10.94 -23.54
N SER A 568 28.03 -10.67 -23.64
CA SER A 568 28.71 -10.60 -24.93
C SER A 568 28.90 -12.00 -25.53
N GLU A 569 28.60 -12.18 -26.82
CA GLU A 569 28.80 -13.45 -27.55
C GLU A 569 30.28 -13.93 -27.56
N SER A 570 31.23 -13.04 -27.28
CA SER A 570 32.67 -13.29 -27.43
C SER A 570 33.40 -13.74 -26.15
N VAL A 571 32.77 -13.64 -24.98
CA VAL A 571 33.39 -13.96 -23.69
C VAL A 571 32.38 -14.71 -22.84
N GLY A 572 32.65 -15.99 -22.56
CA GLY A 572 31.88 -16.78 -21.61
C GLY A 572 32.09 -16.24 -20.19
N CYS A 573 31.36 -15.20 -19.83
CA CYS A 573 31.34 -14.64 -18.48
C CYS A 573 30.83 -15.72 -17.51
N GLY A 574 31.58 -16.00 -16.45
CA GLY A 574 31.16 -16.96 -15.41
C GLY A 574 30.00 -16.44 -14.58
N GLU A 575 29.28 -17.32 -13.87
CA GLU A 575 28.17 -16.91 -12.99
C GLU A 575 28.63 -15.92 -11.90
N SER A 576 29.79 -16.17 -11.29
CA SER A 576 30.38 -15.29 -10.28
C SER A 576 30.68 -13.90 -10.83
N GLU A 577 31.15 -13.79 -12.07
CA GLU A 577 31.46 -12.50 -12.70
C GLU A 577 30.19 -11.69 -12.99
N ARG A 578 29.11 -12.35 -13.44
CA ARG A 578 27.78 -11.71 -13.58
C ARG A 578 27.25 -11.16 -12.26
N LYS A 579 27.34 -11.93 -11.17
CA LYS A 579 26.92 -11.49 -9.83
C LYS A 579 27.69 -10.24 -9.39
N VAL A 580 29.00 -10.21 -9.61
CA VAL A 580 29.84 -9.04 -9.31
C VAL A 580 29.46 -7.82 -10.16
N GLN A 581 29.15 -8.01 -11.45
CA GLN A 581 28.70 -6.91 -12.33
C GLN A 581 27.36 -6.33 -11.87
N LEU A 582 26.38 -7.17 -11.52
CA LEU A 582 25.09 -6.76 -10.99
C LEU A 582 25.25 -5.95 -9.69
N ALA A 583 26.08 -6.42 -8.77
CA ALA A 583 26.36 -5.71 -7.53
C ALA A 583 26.99 -4.34 -7.76
N ARG A 584 27.95 -4.22 -8.69
CA ARG A 584 28.55 -2.93 -9.06
C ARG A 584 27.52 -1.96 -9.62
N ILE A 585 26.62 -2.43 -10.47
CA ILE A 585 25.55 -1.61 -11.02
C ILE A 585 24.57 -1.19 -9.93
N ARG A 586 24.19 -2.09 -9.03
CA ARG A 586 23.35 -1.77 -7.87
C ARG A 586 23.91 -0.59 -7.09
N THR A 587 25.16 -0.69 -6.63
CA THR A 587 25.83 0.34 -5.84
C THR A 587 25.91 1.66 -6.62
N ASP A 588 26.34 1.62 -7.88
CA ASP A 588 26.44 2.82 -8.71
C ASP A 588 25.07 3.50 -8.91
N LEU A 589 24.01 2.75 -9.21
CA LEU A 589 22.67 3.30 -9.39
C LEU A 589 22.16 3.93 -8.10
N MET A 590 22.23 3.21 -6.98
CA MET A 590 21.73 3.70 -5.69
C MET A 590 22.47 4.96 -5.24
N ASP A 591 23.80 4.97 -5.29
CA ASP A 591 24.60 6.09 -4.81
C ASP A 591 24.52 7.30 -5.74
N SER A 592 24.61 7.09 -7.05
CA SER A 592 24.56 8.20 -8.02
C SER A 592 23.16 8.80 -8.13
N PHE A 593 22.09 8.00 -8.02
CA PHE A 593 20.71 8.50 -7.98
C PHE A 593 20.52 9.42 -6.77
N ARG A 594 20.88 8.92 -5.58
CA ARG A 594 20.77 9.66 -4.34
C ARG A 594 21.57 10.96 -4.42
N ALA A 595 22.84 10.88 -4.84
CA ALA A 595 23.70 12.06 -4.94
C ALA A 595 23.14 13.12 -5.91
N ARG A 596 22.67 12.70 -7.08
CA ARG A 596 22.16 13.61 -8.12
C ARG A 596 20.86 14.30 -7.71
N LEU A 597 19.90 13.55 -7.18
CA LEU A 597 18.58 14.09 -6.83
C LEU A 597 18.60 14.84 -5.49
N LEU A 598 19.45 14.44 -4.55
CA LEU A 598 19.60 15.16 -3.28
C LEU A 598 20.15 16.58 -3.48
N ALA A 599 20.96 16.80 -4.52
CA ALA A 599 21.48 18.12 -4.87
C ALA A 599 20.38 19.13 -5.27
N VAL A 600 19.17 18.66 -5.61
CA VAL A 600 18.02 19.52 -5.91
C VAL A 600 17.38 20.06 -4.61
N GLY A 601 17.48 19.33 -3.50
CA GLY A 601 16.95 19.75 -2.19
C GLY A 601 15.44 19.56 -1.98
N LEU A 602 14.69 19.07 -2.98
CA LEU A 602 13.23 18.93 -2.89
C LEU A 602 12.78 17.76 -1.99
N LEU A 603 13.46 16.62 -2.07
CA LEU A 603 13.12 15.40 -1.34
C LEU A 603 14.24 15.04 -0.34
N PRO A 604 13.89 14.55 0.86
CA PRO A 604 14.90 14.18 1.85
C PRO A 604 15.66 12.92 1.42
N ARG A 605 16.89 12.77 1.95
CA ARG A 605 17.80 11.65 1.63
C ARG A 605 17.14 10.27 1.76
N HIS A 606 16.39 10.03 2.84
CA HIS A 606 15.75 8.73 3.10
C HIS A 606 14.63 8.42 2.10
N ALA A 607 13.88 9.42 1.63
CA ALA A 607 12.83 9.20 0.63
C ALA A 607 13.43 8.82 -0.73
N LEU A 608 14.54 9.45 -1.12
CA LEU A 608 15.26 9.10 -2.35
C LEU A 608 15.91 7.71 -2.25
N ALA A 609 16.56 7.41 -1.12
CA ALA A 609 17.18 6.11 -0.89
C ALA A 609 16.12 5.00 -0.89
N GLY A 610 14.97 5.24 -0.24
CA GLY A 610 13.83 4.33 -0.25
C GLY A 610 13.24 4.10 -1.64
N ALA A 611 13.08 5.15 -2.45
CA ALA A 611 12.56 5.02 -3.81
C ALA A 611 13.44 4.15 -4.72
N VAL A 612 14.77 4.33 -4.67
CA VAL A 612 15.69 3.52 -5.48
C VAL A 612 15.86 2.10 -4.93
N ALA A 613 15.82 1.92 -3.61
CA ALA A 613 15.85 0.60 -2.98
C ALA A 613 14.59 -0.21 -3.32
N ASP A 614 13.42 0.40 -3.24
CA ASP A 614 12.13 -0.20 -3.62
C ASP A 614 12.10 -0.56 -5.11
N TRP A 615 12.58 0.34 -5.96
CA TRP A 615 12.72 0.05 -7.39
C TRP A 615 13.69 -1.10 -7.68
N TRP A 616 14.84 -1.14 -7.00
CA TRP A 616 15.82 -2.22 -7.17
C TRP A 616 15.20 -3.56 -6.77
N HIS A 617 14.50 -3.60 -5.63
CA HIS A 617 13.86 -4.82 -5.15
C HIS A 617 12.87 -5.40 -6.17
N ASP A 618 12.05 -4.54 -6.78
CA ASP A 618 11.04 -4.90 -7.79
C ASP A 618 11.64 -5.28 -9.16
N THR A 619 12.87 -4.87 -9.44
CA THR A 619 13.50 -5.03 -10.77
C THR A 619 14.70 -5.98 -10.75
N LYS A 620 15.12 -6.47 -9.58
CA LYS A 620 16.32 -7.30 -9.44
C LYS A 620 16.26 -8.56 -10.28
N ASN A 621 15.09 -9.20 -10.37
CA ASN A 621 14.91 -10.45 -11.10
C ASN A 621 15.05 -10.17 -12.61
N GLU A 622 14.51 -9.06 -13.10
CA GLU A 622 14.66 -8.63 -14.49
C GLU A 622 16.11 -8.29 -14.83
N LEU A 623 16.84 -7.66 -13.91
CA LEU A 623 18.27 -7.40 -14.09
C LEU A 623 19.09 -8.70 -14.07
N GLN A 624 18.68 -9.69 -13.29
CA GLN A 624 19.27 -11.03 -13.35
C GLN A 624 18.99 -11.71 -14.69
N VAL A 625 17.74 -11.71 -15.16
CA VAL A 625 17.36 -12.22 -16.49
C VAL A 625 18.17 -11.52 -17.58
N LEU A 626 18.28 -10.19 -17.53
CA LEU A 626 19.08 -9.39 -18.46
C LEU A 626 20.55 -9.84 -18.50
N SER A 627 21.14 -10.09 -17.32
CA SER A 627 22.56 -10.49 -17.22
C SER A 627 22.85 -11.87 -17.79
N VAL A 628 21.85 -12.76 -17.82
CA VAL A 628 22.03 -14.15 -18.29
C VAL A 628 21.54 -14.31 -19.73
N PHE A 629 20.48 -13.60 -20.11
CA PHE A 629 19.71 -13.88 -21.32
C PHE A 629 19.50 -12.65 -22.21
N GLY A 630 20.07 -11.51 -21.84
CA GLY A 630 19.98 -10.28 -22.63
C GLY A 630 18.60 -9.63 -22.61
N LEU A 631 18.46 -8.57 -23.39
CA LEU A 631 17.24 -7.74 -23.40
C LEU A 631 16.03 -8.50 -23.94
N ALA A 632 16.22 -9.33 -24.97
CA ALA A 632 15.18 -10.19 -25.50
C ALA A 632 14.67 -11.19 -24.45
N GLY A 633 15.57 -11.76 -23.63
CA GLY A 633 15.21 -12.67 -22.55
C GLY A 633 14.30 -12.04 -21.50
N VAL A 634 14.45 -10.74 -21.22
CA VAL A 634 13.57 -10.01 -20.29
C VAL A 634 12.15 -9.87 -20.85
N VAL A 635 12.04 -9.49 -22.12
CA VAL A 635 10.73 -9.37 -22.78
C VAL A 635 10.05 -10.74 -22.86
N ASP A 636 10.79 -11.78 -23.19
CA ASP A 636 10.29 -13.15 -23.25
C ASP A 636 9.78 -13.63 -21.88
N SER A 637 10.53 -13.39 -20.79
CA SER A 637 10.10 -13.71 -19.42
C SER A 637 8.79 -12.97 -19.07
N TRP A 638 8.71 -11.67 -19.34
CA TRP A 638 7.49 -10.90 -19.09
C TRP A 638 6.28 -11.41 -19.87
N VAL A 639 6.44 -11.72 -21.16
CA VAL A 639 5.38 -12.29 -21.99
C VAL A 639 4.97 -13.67 -21.48
N ALA A 640 5.92 -14.52 -21.12
CA ALA A 640 5.67 -15.86 -20.58
C ALA A 640 4.91 -15.82 -19.24
N SER A 641 5.20 -14.86 -18.37
CA SER A 641 4.45 -14.66 -17.12
C SER A 641 3.00 -14.26 -17.38
N VAL A 642 2.76 -13.32 -18.31
CA VAL A 642 1.41 -12.90 -18.73
C VAL A 642 0.64 -14.05 -19.37
N GLU A 643 1.26 -14.78 -20.29
CA GLU A 643 0.65 -15.95 -20.93
C GLU A 643 0.26 -17.00 -19.90
N ALA A 644 1.15 -17.28 -18.93
CA ALA A 644 0.85 -18.19 -17.87
C ALA A 644 -0.35 -17.71 -17.03
N MET A 645 -0.46 -16.42 -16.70
CA MET A 645 -1.59 -15.88 -15.91
C MET A 645 -2.94 -16.14 -16.59
N ILE A 646 -2.97 -16.12 -17.92
CA ILE A 646 -4.19 -16.31 -18.72
C ILE A 646 -4.41 -17.78 -19.10
N ALA A 647 -3.35 -18.60 -19.06
CA ALA A 647 -3.44 -20.02 -19.34
C ALA A 647 -4.51 -20.68 -18.44
N PRO A 648 -5.39 -21.52 -19.02
CA PRO A 648 -6.39 -22.23 -18.26
C PRO A 648 -5.73 -23.11 -17.20
N GLU A 649 -6.29 -23.15 -15.99
CA GLU A 649 -5.84 -24.09 -14.96
C GLU A 649 -5.98 -25.52 -15.48
N SER A 650 -4.90 -26.31 -15.37
CA SER A 650 -5.02 -27.76 -15.41
C SER A 650 -5.84 -28.15 -14.19
N ALA A 651 -7.11 -28.45 -14.39
CA ALA A 651 -8.00 -28.77 -13.30
C ALA A 651 -7.42 -29.92 -12.47
N SER A 652 -7.31 -29.72 -11.16
CA SER A 652 -7.10 -30.76 -10.15
C SER A 652 -8.22 -31.83 -10.13
N ARG A 653 -9.20 -31.74 -11.05
CA ARG A 653 -10.24 -32.74 -11.33
C ARG A 653 -10.37 -32.97 -12.84
N PRO A 654 -10.28 -34.23 -13.34
CA PRO A 654 -10.47 -34.52 -14.75
C PRO A 654 -11.88 -34.10 -15.21
N GLY A 655 -11.97 -33.22 -16.21
CA GLY A 655 -13.23 -32.93 -16.93
C GLY A 655 -13.88 -31.56 -16.74
N ARG A 656 -13.27 -30.61 -16.01
CA ARG A 656 -13.72 -29.20 -15.99
C ARG A 656 -12.55 -28.23 -16.17
N THR A 657 -12.33 -27.77 -17.40
CA THR A 657 -11.49 -26.59 -17.65
C THR A 657 -12.30 -25.36 -17.25
N ALA A 658 -12.09 -24.84 -16.04
CA ALA A 658 -12.63 -23.53 -15.67
C ALA A 658 -11.78 -22.45 -16.35
N GLY A 659 -12.41 -21.51 -17.05
CA GLY A 659 -11.71 -20.29 -17.47
C GLY A 659 -11.27 -19.51 -16.23
N ARG A 660 -10.11 -18.82 -16.31
CA ARG A 660 -9.64 -17.95 -15.23
C ARG A 660 -10.69 -16.88 -14.89
N THR A 661 -10.71 -16.46 -13.62
CA THR A 661 -11.61 -15.41 -13.17
C THR A 661 -11.35 -14.11 -13.93
N ALA A 662 -12.34 -13.22 -13.97
CA ALA A 662 -12.15 -11.91 -14.58
C ALA A 662 -11.02 -11.12 -13.90
N GLU A 663 -10.89 -11.25 -12.58
CA GLU A 663 -9.86 -10.59 -11.77
C GLU A 663 -8.43 -10.99 -12.18
N VAL A 664 -8.16 -12.29 -12.40
CA VAL A 664 -6.84 -12.76 -12.85
C VAL A 664 -6.51 -12.24 -14.25
N ARG A 665 -7.51 -12.16 -15.13
CA ARG A 665 -7.31 -11.59 -16.47
C ARG A 665 -7.00 -10.09 -16.42
N GLU A 666 -7.69 -9.34 -15.55
CA GLU A 666 -7.37 -7.93 -15.33
C GLU A 666 -5.95 -7.72 -14.80
N LEU A 667 -5.47 -8.60 -13.91
CA LEU A 667 -4.10 -8.55 -13.40
C LEU A 667 -3.09 -8.76 -14.54
N ALA A 668 -3.33 -9.76 -15.40
CA ALA A 668 -2.48 -10.04 -16.56
C ALA A 668 -2.44 -8.85 -17.54
N TYR A 669 -3.59 -8.21 -17.82
CA TYR A 669 -3.65 -7.00 -18.66
C TYR A 669 -2.98 -5.78 -18.00
N GLY A 670 -2.90 -5.77 -16.67
CA GLY A 670 -2.19 -4.74 -15.91
C GLY A 670 -0.67 -4.89 -15.91
N HIS A 671 -0.13 -5.98 -16.46
CA HIS A 671 1.31 -6.21 -16.47
C HIS A 671 2.06 -5.18 -17.34
N LYS A 672 3.24 -4.75 -16.88
CA LYS A 672 4.04 -3.67 -17.49
C LYS A 672 4.38 -3.88 -18.96
N VAL A 673 4.63 -5.12 -19.38
CA VAL A 673 4.91 -5.44 -20.79
C VAL A 673 3.71 -5.18 -21.69
N VAL A 674 2.48 -5.43 -21.20
CA VAL A 674 1.25 -5.26 -21.99
C VAL A 674 1.07 -3.80 -22.35
N ALA A 675 1.26 -2.91 -21.38
CA ALA A 675 1.23 -1.47 -21.61
C ALA A 675 2.34 -0.98 -22.53
N ALA A 676 3.46 -1.70 -22.63
CA ALA A 676 4.60 -1.32 -23.46
C ALA A 676 4.47 -1.78 -24.91
N ILE A 677 3.99 -3.00 -25.16
CA ILE A 677 4.00 -3.60 -26.52
C ILE A 677 2.63 -3.76 -27.18
N VAL A 678 1.53 -3.72 -26.40
CA VAL A 678 0.14 -3.78 -26.93
C VAL A 678 -0.78 -2.75 -26.24
N PRO A 679 -0.42 -1.44 -26.21
CA PRO A 679 -1.24 -0.40 -25.59
C PRO A 679 -2.61 -0.23 -26.28
N ASP A 680 -2.65 -0.45 -27.60
CA ASP A 680 -3.84 -0.43 -28.44
C ASP A 680 -4.91 -1.43 -27.98
N PHE A 681 -4.52 -2.65 -27.59
CA PHE A 681 -5.43 -3.61 -26.98
C PHE A 681 -6.06 -3.08 -25.69
N LEU A 682 -5.28 -2.43 -24.83
CA LEU A 682 -5.78 -1.90 -23.57
C LEU A 682 -6.80 -0.79 -23.79
N ASP A 683 -6.59 0.05 -24.79
CA ASP A 683 -7.50 1.13 -25.16
C ASP A 683 -8.78 0.61 -25.83
N GLU A 684 -8.67 -0.40 -26.70
CA GLU A 684 -9.83 -1.10 -27.28
C GLU A 684 -10.66 -1.81 -26.20
N LEU A 685 -10.00 -2.55 -25.29
CA LEU A 685 -10.66 -3.25 -24.20
C LEU A 685 -11.34 -2.27 -23.25
N ARG A 686 -10.67 -1.16 -22.90
CA ARG A 686 -11.23 -0.10 -22.07
C ARG A 686 -12.46 0.49 -22.75
N SER A 687 -12.36 0.84 -24.03
CA SER A 687 -13.47 1.39 -24.81
C SER A 687 -14.66 0.43 -24.90
N ALA A 688 -14.42 -0.86 -25.12
CA ALA A 688 -15.47 -1.87 -25.19
C ALA A 688 -16.14 -2.12 -23.82
N LYS A 689 -15.38 -2.11 -22.73
CA LYS A 689 -15.91 -2.23 -21.36
C LYS A 689 -16.72 -1.02 -20.95
N THR A 690 -16.26 0.17 -21.29
CA THR A 690 -17.02 1.40 -21.14
C THR A 690 -18.32 1.27 -21.94
N ALA A 691 -18.23 0.88 -23.22
CA ALA A 691 -19.27 0.29 -24.08
C ALA A 691 -20.39 -0.48 -23.35
N ASP A 692 -20.01 -1.61 -22.75
CA ASP A 692 -20.94 -2.51 -22.04
C ASP A 692 -21.50 -1.91 -20.75
N ALA A 693 -20.72 -1.15 -19.99
CA ALA A 693 -21.16 -0.51 -18.75
C ALA A 693 -22.28 0.52 -19.01
N GLU A 694 -22.20 1.19 -20.15
CA GLU A 694 -23.16 2.19 -20.62
C GLU A 694 -24.47 1.53 -21.05
N LEU A 695 -24.37 0.51 -21.91
CA LEU A 695 -25.50 -0.32 -22.32
C LEU A 695 -26.15 -1.05 -21.13
N GLU A 696 -25.40 -1.43 -20.10
CA GLU A 696 -25.95 -1.98 -18.85
C GLU A 696 -26.79 -0.93 -18.09
N GLY A 697 -26.30 0.31 -18.02
CA GLY A 697 -27.05 1.43 -17.45
C GLY A 697 -28.35 1.71 -18.21
N GLU A 698 -28.30 1.75 -19.54
CA GLU A 698 -29.48 1.95 -20.39
C GLU A 698 -30.46 0.77 -20.31
N TRP A 699 -29.96 -0.46 -20.34
CA TRP A 699 -30.79 -1.66 -20.22
C TRP A 699 -31.52 -1.71 -18.88
N ARG A 700 -30.89 -1.28 -17.78
CA ARG A 700 -31.56 -1.19 -16.47
C ARG A 700 -32.67 -0.13 -16.47
N LYS A 701 -32.44 1.03 -17.09
CA LYS A 701 -33.47 2.06 -17.26
C LYS A 701 -34.65 1.55 -18.10
N ALA A 702 -34.38 0.85 -19.20
CA ALA A 702 -35.41 0.26 -20.05
C ALA A 702 -36.19 -0.87 -19.34
N GLN A 703 -35.54 -1.63 -18.45
CA GLN A 703 -36.20 -2.63 -17.60
C GLN A 703 -37.17 -1.97 -16.61
N GLU A 704 -36.74 -0.90 -15.95
CA GLU A 704 -37.57 -0.12 -15.02
C GLU A 704 -38.76 0.54 -15.77
N ALA A 705 -38.52 1.11 -16.96
CA ALA A 705 -39.55 1.70 -17.81
C ALA A 705 -40.58 0.67 -18.31
N LEU A 706 -40.13 -0.54 -18.69
CA LEU A 706 -41.02 -1.64 -19.07
C LEU A 706 -41.91 -2.08 -17.89
N ALA A 707 -41.34 -2.21 -16.69
CA ALA A 707 -42.10 -2.56 -15.50
C ALA A 707 -43.16 -1.48 -15.15
N GLN A 708 -42.80 -0.20 -15.31
CA GLN A 708 -43.73 0.91 -15.12
C GLN A 708 -44.86 0.90 -16.16
N ALA A 709 -44.53 0.73 -17.45
CA ALA A 709 -45.54 0.65 -18.52
C ALA A 709 -46.49 -0.53 -18.34
N GLN A 710 -46.00 -1.67 -17.84
CA GLN A 710 -46.83 -2.84 -17.52
C GLN A 710 -47.75 -2.58 -16.32
N ALA A 711 -47.28 -1.86 -15.31
CA ALA A 711 -48.09 -1.46 -14.16
C ALA A 711 -49.17 -0.44 -14.55
N ASP A 712 -48.82 0.55 -15.38
CA ASP A 712 -49.74 1.58 -15.86
C ASP A 712 -50.83 0.96 -16.77
N ALA A 713 -50.47 0.02 -17.64
CA ALA A 713 -51.42 -0.71 -18.48
C ALA A 713 -52.34 -1.64 -17.66
N ALA A 714 -51.84 -2.23 -16.57
CA ALA A 714 -52.67 -3.02 -15.65
C ALA A 714 -53.68 -2.16 -14.89
N ALA A 715 -53.27 -0.96 -14.45
CA ALA A 715 -54.17 0.00 -13.82
C ALA A 715 -55.22 0.57 -14.79
N GLU A 716 -54.86 0.81 -16.06
CA GLU A 716 -55.83 1.18 -17.10
C GLU A 716 -56.82 0.05 -17.42
N ALA A 717 -56.37 -1.21 -17.40
CA ALA A 717 -57.24 -2.37 -17.61
C ALA A 717 -58.25 -2.56 -16.46
N GLU A 718 -57.81 -2.38 -15.20
CA GLU A 718 -58.73 -2.37 -14.04
C GLU A 718 -59.74 -1.22 -14.11
N ALA A 719 -59.35 -0.04 -14.60
CA ALA A 719 -60.25 1.10 -14.77
C ALA A 719 -61.27 0.92 -15.92
N LEU A 720 -60.95 0.12 -16.93
CA LEU A 720 -61.83 -0.20 -18.06
C LEU A 720 -62.83 -1.33 -17.76
N GLU A 721 -62.54 -2.23 -16.81
CA GLU A 721 -63.49 -3.28 -16.37
C GLU A 721 -64.73 -2.71 -15.64
N GLU A 722 -64.69 -1.47 -15.13
CA GLU A 722 -65.85 -0.80 -14.52
C GLU A 722 -66.77 -0.07 -15.53
N GLY A 723 -66.44 -0.04 -16.83
CA GLY A 723 -67.24 0.64 -17.87
C GLY A 723 -67.28 -0.14 -19.20
N ALA A 724 -68.42 -0.74 -19.53
CA ALA A 724 -68.56 -1.64 -20.68
C ALA A 724 -68.52 -0.96 -22.08
N GLU A 725 -68.07 -1.77 -23.05
CA GLU A 725 -68.17 -1.68 -24.53
C GLU A 725 -67.26 -0.68 -25.29
N SER A 726 -66.15 -1.19 -25.86
CA SER A 726 -65.88 -1.21 -27.32
C SER A 726 -64.46 -1.72 -27.60
N GLY A 727 -64.32 -2.54 -28.65
CA GLY A 727 -63.08 -3.22 -29.02
C GLY A 727 -62.10 -2.35 -29.80
N GLU A 728 -61.37 -1.48 -29.10
CA GLU A 728 -60.13 -0.89 -29.61
C GLU A 728 -59.00 -1.13 -28.59
N THR A 729 -57.85 -1.60 -29.07
CA THR A 729 -56.64 -1.79 -28.26
C THR A 729 -56.23 -0.45 -27.64
N GLY A 730 -56.34 -0.33 -26.32
CA GLY A 730 -56.07 0.92 -25.60
C GLY A 730 -54.61 1.42 -25.74
N PRO A 731 -54.37 2.73 -25.57
CA PRO A 731 -53.05 3.36 -25.70
C PRO A 731 -51.97 2.74 -24.79
N GLY A 732 -52.34 2.20 -23.62
CA GLY A 732 -51.45 1.47 -22.71
C GLY A 732 -50.75 0.24 -23.33
N ALA A 733 -51.40 -0.47 -24.26
CA ALA A 733 -50.81 -1.63 -24.93
C ALA A 733 -49.71 -1.23 -25.93
N ALA A 734 -49.83 -0.06 -26.55
CA ALA A 734 -48.81 0.47 -27.47
C ALA A 734 -47.55 0.95 -26.72
N THR A 735 -47.72 1.55 -25.54
CA THR A 735 -46.62 1.94 -24.66
C THR A 735 -45.85 0.76 -24.08
N VAL A 736 -46.53 -0.33 -23.71
CA VAL A 736 -45.85 -1.58 -23.30
C VAL A 736 -45.07 -2.19 -24.47
N SER A 737 -45.67 -2.24 -25.66
CA SER A 737 -45.03 -2.79 -26.86
C SER A 737 -43.75 -2.03 -27.26
N THR A 738 -43.77 -0.70 -27.17
CA THR A 738 -42.59 0.14 -27.45
C THR A 738 -41.49 -0.01 -26.40
N ALA A 739 -41.83 -0.03 -25.11
CA ALA A 739 -40.87 -0.30 -24.03
C ALA A 739 -40.27 -1.72 -24.11
N GLU A 740 -41.07 -2.72 -24.51
CA GLU A 740 -40.58 -4.08 -24.78
C GLU A 740 -39.60 -4.13 -25.95
N ALA A 741 -39.88 -3.39 -27.03
CA ALA A 741 -39.01 -3.33 -28.21
C ALA A 741 -37.65 -2.69 -27.86
N GLU A 742 -37.66 -1.60 -27.08
CA GLU A 742 -36.45 -0.92 -26.61
C GLU A 742 -35.64 -1.82 -25.65
N PHE A 743 -36.28 -2.47 -24.67
CA PHE A 743 -35.64 -3.43 -23.77
C PHE A 743 -34.99 -4.60 -24.54
N ARG A 744 -35.69 -5.16 -25.53
CA ARG A 744 -35.16 -6.23 -26.39
C ARG A 744 -34.00 -5.73 -27.26
N SER A 745 -34.07 -4.51 -27.78
CA SER A 745 -32.99 -3.89 -28.55
C SER A 745 -31.72 -3.72 -27.71
N LEU A 746 -31.82 -3.11 -26.54
CA LEU A 746 -30.70 -2.91 -25.61
C LEU A 746 -30.13 -4.24 -25.10
N LYS A 747 -30.97 -5.24 -24.85
CA LYS A 747 -30.52 -6.60 -24.52
C LYS A 747 -29.67 -7.21 -25.63
N ARG A 748 -30.04 -7.00 -26.91
CA ARG A 748 -29.26 -7.46 -28.08
C ARG A 748 -27.94 -6.69 -28.21
N GLN A 749 -27.96 -5.36 -28.04
CA GLN A 749 -26.76 -4.52 -28.10
C GLN A 749 -25.76 -4.89 -27.00
N ARG A 750 -26.23 -5.11 -25.77
CA ARG A 750 -25.39 -5.60 -24.66
C ARG A 750 -24.81 -6.98 -24.95
N ALA A 751 -25.60 -7.90 -25.51
CA ALA A 751 -25.08 -9.20 -25.93
C ALA A 751 -23.99 -9.07 -27.01
N ALA A 752 -24.13 -8.11 -27.93
CA ALA A 752 -23.11 -7.80 -28.93
C ALA A 752 -21.84 -7.18 -28.29
N SER A 753 -21.98 -6.23 -27.38
CA SER A 753 -20.84 -5.61 -26.67
C SER A 753 -20.05 -6.63 -25.85
N LYS A 754 -20.75 -7.49 -25.09
CA LYS A 754 -20.12 -8.62 -24.37
C LYS A 754 -19.42 -9.59 -25.31
N LYS A 755 -19.97 -9.81 -26.50
CA LYS A 755 -19.32 -10.62 -27.53
C LYS A 755 -18.04 -9.93 -28.03
N THR A 756 -18.05 -8.61 -28.24
CA THR A 756 -16.86 -7.83 -28.60
C THR A 756 -15.77 -7.94 -27.53
N ILE A 757 -16.11 -7.74 -26.26
CA ILE A 757 -15.17 -7.91 -25.13
C ILE A 757 -14.58 -9.33 -25.16
N LYS A 758 -15.42 -10.36 -25.29
CA LYS A 758 -14.94 -11.74 -25.34
C LYS A 758 -14.04 -12.00 -26.55
N THR A 759 -14.34 -11.42 -27.70
CA THR A 759 -13.48 -11.53 -28.90
C THR A 759 -12.13 -10.86 -28.67
N LEU A 760 -12.10 -9.66 -28.08
CA LEU A 760 -10.86 -8.98 -27.71
C LEU A 760 -10.04 -9.81 -26.72
N GLU A 761 -10.67 -10.34 -25.67
CA GLU A 761 -10.03 -11.22 -24.70
C GLU A 761 -9.46 -12.50 -25.36
N CYS A 762 -10.13 -13.06 -26.37
CA CYS A 762 -9.61 -14.21 -27.13
C CYS A 762 -8.46 -13.84 -28.07
N ASP A 763 -8.46 -12.63 -28.64
CA ASP A 763 -7.41 -12.13 -29.54
C ASP A 763 -6.17 -11.59 -28.80
N PHE A 764 -6.28 -11.39 -27.48
CA PHE A 764 -5.19 -10.86 -26.65
C PHE A 764 -3.88 -11.64 -26.80
N ARG A 765 -3.92 -12.96 -26.59
CA ARG A 765 -2.70 -13.79 -26.66
C ARG A 765 -2.06 -13.76 -28.05
N PRO A 766 -2.78 -14.03 -29.16
CA PRO A 766 -2.23 -13.90 -30.52
C PRO A 766 -1.71 -12.49 -30.84
N ARG A 767 -2.29 -11.43 -30.27
CA ARG A 767 -1.76 -10.06 -30.42
C ARG A 767 -0.45 -9.87 -29.67
N LEU A 768 -0.37 -10.34 -28.43
CA LEU A 768 0.83 -10.24 -27.61
C LEU A 768 2.02 -10.96 -28.26
N GLU A 769 1.81 -12.17 -28.77
CA GLU A 769 2.82 -12.94 -29.51
C GLU A 769 3.29 -12.21 -30.77
N ARG A 770 2.36 -11.67 -31.57
CA ARG A 770 2.70 -10.88 -32.77
C ARG A 770 3.46 -9.60 -32.43
N ALA A 771 3.10 -8.92 -31.35
CA ALA A 771 3.79 -7.70 -30.91
C ALA A 771 5.22 -7.99 -30.44
N ARG A 772 5.42 -9.09 -29.69
CA ARG A 772 6.75 -9.58 -29.32
C ARG A 772 7.59 -9.88 -30.57
N ASP A 773 7.05 -10.63 -31.52
CA ASP A 773 7.78 -11.02 -32.74
C ASP A 773 8.13 -9.80 -33.61
N ALA A 774 7.21 -8.83 -33.70
CA ALA A 774 7.46 -7.57 -34.38
C ALA A 774 8.56 -6.74 -33.70
N LEU A 775 8.59 -6.72 -32.36
CA LEU A 775 9.62 -6.04 -31.57
C LEU A 775 11.00 -6.67 -31.83
N ALA A 776 11.08 -8.00 -31.83
CA ALA A 776 12.31 -8.73 -32.12
C ALA A 776 12.83 -8.50 -33.54
N ALA A 777 11.93 -8.37 -34.52
CA ALA A 777 12.30 -8.08 -35.91
C ALA A 777 13.01 -6.73 -36.08
N VAL A 778 12.71 -5.74 -35.23
CA VAL A 778 13.32 -4.39 -35.28
C VAL A 778 14.40 -4.17 -34.22
N LYS A 779 14.72 -5.18 -33.40
CA LYS A 779 15.63 -5.08 -32.25
C LYS A 779 15.22 -3.98 -31.25
N GLY A 780 13.91 -3.82 -31.03
CA GLY A 780 13.34 -2.76 -30.19
C GLY A 780 13.28 -3.09 -28.69
N GLU A 781 13.76 -4.26 -28.26
CA GLU A 781 13.69 -4.74 -26.88
C GLU A 781 14.43 -3.82 -25.91
N ARG A 782 15.53 -3.22 -26.36
CA ARG A 782 16.31 -2.24 -25.59
C ARG A 782 15.42 -1.10 -25.09
N ASP A 783 14.70 -0.46 -25.99
CA ASP A 783 13.92 0.73 -25.67
C ASP A 783 12.73 0.38 -24.77
N VAL A 784 12.09 -0.76 -25.02
CA VAL A 784 10.97 -1.26 -24.21
C VAL A 784 11.42 -1.58 -22.78
N VAL A 785 12.49 -2.35 -22.61
CA VAL A 785 12.98 -2.74 -21.29
C VAL A 785 13.41 -1.51 -20.49
N LEU A 786 14.20 -0.61 -21.10
CA LEU A 786 14.68 0.59 -20.41
C LEU A 786 13.55 1.55 -20.08
N ASP A 787 12.56 1.75 -20.95
CA ASP A 787 11.41 2.61 -20.66
C ASP A 787 10.55 2.04 -19.52
N VAL A 788 10.33 0.72 -19.49
CA VAL A 788 9.61 0.06 -18.38
C VAL A 788 10.35 0.24 -17.06
N LEU A 789 11.67 0.02 -17.04
CA LEU A 789 12.50 0.22 -15.85
C LEU A 789 12.50 1.69 -15.41
N ARG A 790 12.60 2.65 -16.34
CA ARG A 790 12.50 4.10 -16.07
C ARG A 790 11.18 4.44 -15.41
N LYS A 791 10.06 4.04 -16.04
CA LYS A 791 8.70 4.31 -15.56
C LYS A 791 8.50 3.79 -14.14
N GLY A 792 9.03 2.61 -13.84
CA GLY A 792 8.99 2.03 -12.49
C GLY A 792 9.60 2.92 -11.41
N LEU A 793 10.72 3.59 -11.71
CA LEU A 793 11.37 4.53 -10.78
C LEU A 793 10.69 5.90 -10.78
N ALA A 794 10.26 6.38 -11.95
CA ALA A 794 9.54 7.64 -12.10
C ALA A 794 8.22 7.65 -11.29
N THR A 795 7.41 6.59 -11.36
CA THR A 795 6.15 6.49 -10.61
C THR A 795 6.36 6.61 -9.09
N ARG A 796 7.48 6.09 -8.57
CA ARG A 796 7.84 6.21 -7.15
C ARG A 796 8.20 7.64 -6.78
N LEU A 797 9.02 8.30 -7.60
CA LEU A 797 9.34 9.72 -7.43
C LEU A 797 8.09 10.59 -7.51
N GLU A 798 7.20 10.34 -8.45
CA GLU A 798 5.94 11.07 -8.60
C GLU A 798 5.07 10.97 -7.33
N ARG A 799 4.97 9.78 -6.74
CA ARG A 799 4.28 9.56 -5.46
C ARG A 799 4.87 10.42 -4.34
N LEU A 800 6.20 10.47 -4.24
CA LEU A 800 6.92 11.24 -3.22
C LEU A 800 6.76 12.75 -3.43
N VAL A 801 6.95 13.24 -4.66
CA VAL A 801 6.77 14.65 -5.03
C VAL A 801 5.33 15.10 -4.74
N ALA A 802 4.34 14.31 -5.16
CA ALA A 802 2.94 14.60 -4.87
C ALA A 802 2.64 14.58 -3.37
N GLY A 803 3.31 13.71 -2.61
CA GLY A 803 3.26 13.68 -1.14
C GLY A 803 3.78 14.98 -0.52
N ARG A 804 4.98 15.40 -0.91
CA ARG A 804 5.63 16.62 -0.43
C ARG A 804 4.83 17.88 -0.80
N ARG A 805 4.23 17.92 -1.99
CA ARG A 805 3.35 19.03 -2.40
C ARG A 805 2.09 19.10 -1.55
N ARG A 806 1.48 17.95 -1.24
CA ARG A 806 0.32 17.90 -0.33
C ARG A 806 0.69 18.36 1.07
N GLU A 807 1.90 18.08 1.54
CA GLU A 807 2.41 18.56 2.82
C GLU A 807 2.51 20.09 2.84
N LEU A 808 3.13 20.69 1.82
CA LEU A 808 3.21 22.15 1.66
C LEU A 808 1.82 22.80 1.70
N VAL A 809 0.89 22.31 0.87
CA VAL A 809 -0.48 22.83 0.82
C VAL A 809 -1.17 22.73 2.17
N ARG A 810 -1.04 21.59 2.87
CA ARG A 810 -1.66 21.40 4.20
C ARG A 810 -1.07 22.30 5.27
N VAL A 811 0.23 22.61 5.20
CA VAL A 811 0.85 23.57 6.14
C VAL A 811 0.25 24.96 5.93
N TYR A 812 0.17 25.42 4.68
CA TYR A 812 -0.40 26.73 4.38
C TYR A 812 -1.90 26.82 4.67
N GLU A 813 -2.71 25.82 4.30
CA GLU A 813 -4.15 25.77 4.60
C GLU A 813 -4.41 25.85 6.12
N ARG A 814 -3.56 25.19 6.94
CA ARG A 814 -3.65 25.28 8.40
C ARG A 814 -3.33 26.68 8.91
N TRP A 815 -2.30 27.35 8.37
CA TRP A 815 -2.02 28.74 8.72
C TRP A 815 -3.17 29.67 8.34
N GLU A 816 -3.81 29.48 7.20
CA GLU A 816 -4.99 30.25 6.83
C GLU A 816 -6.17 30.00 7.78
N GLU A 817 -6.44 28.76 8.16
CA GLU A 817 -7.50 28.45 9.12
C GLU A 817 -7.24 29.11 10.49
N LYS A 818 -5.97 29.14 10.92
CA LYS A 818 -5.54 29.71 12.20
C LYS A 818 -5.41 31.23 12.19
N TYR A 819 -4.86 31.87 11.17
CA TYR A 819 -4.41 33.25 11.33
C TYR A 819 -5.02 34.23 10.32
N ARG A 820 -5.83 33.75 9.37
CA ARG A 820 -6.46 34.61 8.35
C ARG A 820 -7.47 35.61 8.92
N LEU A 821 -8.15 35.29 10.01
CA LEU A 821 -9.19 36.13 10.58
C LEU A 821 -8.98 36.29 12.09
N SER A 822 -8.74 37.52 12.52
CA SER A 822 -8.53 37.89 13.92
C SER A 822 -9.84 38.25 14.63
N PHE A 823 -9.83 38.19 15.96
CA PHE A 823 -10.95 38.63 16.78
C PHE A 823 -11.32 40.09 16.51
N ARG A 824 -10.32 40.98 16.39
CA ARG A 824 -10.55 42.41 16.13
C ARG A 824 -11.28 42.66 14.80
N GLU A 825 -10.94 41.90 13.76
CA GLU A 825 -11.64 41.99 12.48
C GLU A 825 -13.07 41.46 12.57
N ILE A 826 -13.30 40.40 13.34
CA ILE A 826 -14.64 39.86 13.60
C ILE A 826 -15.48 40.88 14.37
N GLU A 827 -14.93 41.52 15.40
CA GLU A 827 -15.59 42.59 16.14
C GLU A 827 -15.94 43.76 15.22
N TYR A 828 -15.02 44.22 14.38
CA TYR A 828 -15.30 45.26 13.40
C TYR A 828 -16.45 44.87 12.46
N GLN A 829 -16.48 43.61 11.99
CA GLN A 829 -17.54 43.08 11.14
C GLN A 829 -18.88 42.88 11.88
N LEU A 830 -18.89 42.79 13.21
CA LEU A 830 -20.11 42.65 14.02
C LEU A 830 -20.63 44.02 14.50
N TYR A 831 -19.76 44.92 14.92
CA TYR A 831 -20.11 46.15 15.63
C TYR A 831 -19.84 47.44 14.84
N GLY A 832 -19.15 47.36 13.70
CA GLY A 832 -18.84 48.52 12.84
C GLY A 832 -17.63 49.33 13.33
N THR A 833 -17.66 50.65 13.12
CA THR A 833 -16.54 51.55 13.44
C THR A 833 -16.14 51.53 14.92
N SER A 834 -14.93 52.00 15.22
CA SER A 834 -14.34 52.03 16.58
C SER A 834 -15.25 52.68 17.63
N ALA A 835 -16.09 53.65 17.25
CA ALA A 835 -17.08 54.26 18.14
C ALA A 835 -18.24 53.29 18.50
N GLY A 836 -18.68 52.45 17.56
CA GLY A 836 -19.72 51.44 17.76
C GLY A 836 -19.24 50.22 18.56
N ILE A 837 -17.96 49.88 18.45
CA ILE A 837 -17.30 48.87 19.30
C ILE A 837 -17.30 49.36 20.76
N ALA A 838 -16.82 50.58 21.02
CA ALA A 838 -16.74 51.19 22.36
C ALA A 838 -18.11 51.43 23.04
N GLN A 839 -19.19 51.62 22.26
CA GLN A 839 -20.55 51.83 22.76
C GLN A 839 -21.30 50.54 23.08
N ASN A 840 -21.07 49.47 22.31
CA ASN A 840 -21.84 48.23 22.40
C ASN A 840 -21.10 47.08 23.10
N ASN A 841 -19.79 47.21 23.32
CA ASN A 841 -18.98 46.30 24.13
C ASN A 841 -18.38 47.09 25.31
N PRO A 842 -18.95 46.98 26.53
CA PRO A 842 -18.49 47.74 27.71
C PRO A 842 -17.06 47.39 28.16
N TRP A 843 -16.48 46.31 27.62
CA TRP A 843 -15.13 45.85 27.92
C TRP A 843 -14.08 46.36 26.91
N SER A 844 -14.51 46.76 25.71
CA SER A 844 -13.63 47.24 24.62
C SER A 844 -13.00 48.63 24.84
N GLN A 845 -13.39 49.35 25.90
CA GLN A 845 -12.88 50.70 26.16
C GLN A 845 -11.43 50.72 26.68
N SER A 846 -10.83 49.56 26.95
CA SER A 846 -9.45 49.51 27.45
C SER A 846 -8.71 48.23 27.07
N ARG A 847 -7.73 48.38 26.16
CA ARG A 847 -6.37 47.77 26.15
C ARG A 847 -5.99 47.20 24.79
N ALA A 848 -4.80 47.56 24.33
CA ALA A 848 -4.07 46.74 23.37
C ALA A 848 -3.74 45.42 24.09
N TRP A 849 -4.33 44.33 23.64
CA TRP A 849 -4.14 42.99 24.18
C TRP A 849 -2.69 42.51 24.00
N ASN A 850 -1.76 42.99 24.81
CA ASN A 850 -0.36 42.55 24.81
C ASN A 850 -0.22 41.27 25.63
N PHE A 851 -0.78 40.18 25.10
CA PHE A 851 -0.62 38.86 25.66
C PHE A 851 0.73 38.28 25.25
N THR A 852 1.63 38.12 26.23
CA THR A 852 2.79 37.24 26.12
C THR A 852 2.57 36.03 27.03
N ALA A 853 3.22 34.90 26.72
CA ALA A 853 3.14 33.70 27.56
C ALA A 853 3.57 33.96 29.03
N ASP A 854 4.43 34.96 29.25
CA ASP A 854 4.85 35.40 30.59
C ASP A 854 3.76 36.17 31.34
N ASN A 855 2.95 36.99 30.65
CA ASN A 855 1.86 37.74 31.28
C ASN A 855 0.74 36.81 31.79
N ALA A 856 0.46 35.70 31.09
CA ALA A 856 -0.55 34.71 31.46
C ALA A 856 -0.27 34.00 32.80
N ARG A 857 0.97 34.02 33.29
CA ARG A 857 1.36 33.44 34.59
C ARG A 857 1.07 34.37 35.77
N THR A 858 0.83 35.65 35.52
CA THR A 858 0.54 36.65 36.55
C THR A 858 -0.96 36.68 36.91
N ALA A 859 -1.31 37.12 38.11
CA ALA A 859 -2.72 37.29 38.50
C ALA A 859 -3.43 38.34 37.61
N SER A 860 -2.71 39.39 37.22
CA SER A 860 -3.24 40.44 36.32
C SER A 860 -3.50 39.90 34.92
N GLY A 861 -2.56 39.15 34.32
CA GLY A 861 -2.76 38.58 32.98
C GLY A 861 -3.85 37.51 32.94
N ARG A 862 -4.04 36.73 34.00
CA ARG A 862 -5.20 35.82 34.09
C ARG A 862 -6.53 36.55 34.14
N GLN A 863 -6.60 37.69 34.84
CA GLN A 863 -7.80 38.54 34.84
C GLN A 863 -8.08 39.14 33.46
N GLU A 864 -7.04 39.54 32.72
CA GLU A 864 -7.16 40.00 31.34
C GLU A 864 -7.67 38.90 30.40
N ILE A 865 -7.18 37.67 30.55
CA ILE A 865 -7.68 36.53 29.76
C ILE A 865 -9.15 36.25 30.08
N VAL A 866 -9.55 36.28 31.36
CA VAL A 866 -10.97 36.10 31.74
C VAL A 866 -11.85 37.20 31.13
N ALA A 867 -11.39 38.45 31.11
CA ALA A 867 -12.10 39.54 30.44
C ALA A 867 -12.22 39.30 28.92
N ALA A 868 -11.14 38.88 28.25
CA ALA A 868 -11.16 38.55 26.83
C ALA A 868 -12.11 37.37 26.52
N VAL A 869 -12.18 36.35 27.40
CA VAL A 869 -13.12 35.24 27.26
C VAL A 869 -14.57 35.72 27.38
N HIS A 870 -14.88 36.65 28.27
CA HIS A 870 -16.22 37.26 28.34
C HIS A 870 -16.57 38.03 27.07
N GLU A 871 -15.64 38.82 26.52
CA GLU A 871 -15.84 39.52 25.24
C GLU A 871 -16.12 38.54 24.08
N LEU A 872 -15.36 37.43 24.02
CA LEU A 872 -15.58 36.38 23.04
C LEU A 872 -16.96 35.75 23.17
N ILE A 873 -17.42 35.47 24.40
CA ILE A 873 -18.76 34.92 24.64
C ILE A 873 -19.85 35.88 24.15
N ASP A 874 -19.69 37.19 24.36
CA ASP A 874 -20.67 38.18 23.92
C ASP A 874 -20.65 38.38 22.39
N ALA A 875 -19.46 38.33 21.78
CA ALA A 875 -19.33 38.29 20.32
C ALA A 875 -19.93 37.02 19.72
N GLU A 876 -19.75 35.85 20.36
CA GLU A 876 -20.38 34.58 19.97
C GLU A 876 -21.91 34.70 20.01
N LYS A 877 -22.48 35.19 21.13
CA LYS A 877 -23.93 35.39 21.25
C LYS A 877 -24.46 36.34 20.18
N LYS A 878 -23.73 37.42 19.87
CA LYS A 878 -24.14 38.35 18.82
C LYS A 878 -24.07 37.71 17.43
N ALA A 879 -22.99 36.99 17.13
CA ALA A 879 -22.85 36.26 15.88
C ALA A 879 -23.95 35.19 15.74
N GLU A 880 -24.28 34.46 16.80
CA GLU A 880 -25.40 33.50 16.86
C GLU A 880 -26.76 34.18 16.68
N ALA A 881 -26.98 35.35 17.30
CA ALA A 881 -28.22 36.10 17.14
C ALA A 881 -28.39 36.68 15.73
N GLU A 882 -27.32 37.18 15.11
CA GLU A 882 -27.35 37.63 13.72
C GLU A 882 -27.49 36.47 12.75
N LEU A 883 -26.84 35.34 13.02
CA LEU A 883 -27.02 34.11 12.26
C LEU A 883 -28.48 33.66 12.31
N ALA A 884 -29.10 33.63 13.49
CA ALA A 884 -30.51 33.27 13.64
C ALA A 884 -31.45 34.24 12.90
N LYS A 885 -31.11 35.54 12.85
CA LYS A 885 -31.85 36.54 12.04
C LYS A 885 -31.69 36.26 10.54
N LEU A 886 -30.48 35.99 10.07
CA LEU A 886 -30.21 35.66 8.66
C LEU A 886 -30.91 34.36 8.25
N GLU A 887 -30.90 33.34 9.11
CA GLU A 887 -31.64 32.09 8.91
C GLU A 887 -33.16 32.34 8.84
N PHE A 888 -33.69 33.21 9.70
CA PHE A 888 -35.10 33.62 9.64
C PHE A 888 -35.41 34.42 8.37
N ASP A 889 -34.56 35.37 7.98
CA ASP A 889 -34.71 36.17 6.77
C ASP A 889 -34.65 35.30 5.52
N GLU A 890 -33.81 34.26 5.49
CA GLU A 890 -33.77 33.27 4.41
C GLU A 890 -35.08 32.47 4.34
N LEU A 891 -35.65 32.08 5.49
CA LEU A 891 -36.95 31.40 5.57
C LEU A 891 -38.12 32.32 5.17
N ALA A 892 -38.04 33.61 5.49
CA ALA A 892 -39.08 34.59 5.22
C ALA A 892 -39.01 35.19 3.81
N ALA A 893 -37.85 35.15 3.14
CA ALA A 893 -37.65 35.72 1.81
C ALA A 893 -38.70 35.26 0.77
N PRO A 894 -39.14 33.99 0.73
CA PRO A 894 -40.19 33.54 -0.19
C PRO A 894 -41.61 34.00 0.17
N LEU A 895 -41.87 34.46 1.42
CA LEU A 895 -43.21 34.89 1.85
C LEU A 895 -43.71 36.12 1.10
N ALA A 896 -42.80 36.98 0.63
CA ALA A 896 -43.14 38.14 -0.20
C ALA A 896 -43.83 37.75 -1.52
N LEU A 897 -43.68 36.50 -1.98
CA LEU A 897 -44.35 35.94 -3.16
C LEU A 897 -45.78 35.46 -2.87
N LEU A 898 -46.20 35.42 -1.60
CA LEU A 898 -47.47 34.87 -1.15
C LEU A 898 -48.46 35.94 -0.63
N GLU A 899 -48.09 37.23 -0.65
CA GLU A 899 -48.97 38.31 -0.16
C GLU A 899 -50.16 38.57 -1.10
N PRO A 900 -51.41 38.46 -0.61
CA PRO A 900 -52.58 38.78 -1.41
C PRO A 900 -52.77 40.31 -1.47
N GLY A 901 -52.27 40.96 -2.52
CA GLY A 901 -52.65 42.35 -2.83
C GLY A 901 -51.64 43.27 -3.51
N ALA A 902 -50.38 42.87 -3.68
CA ALA A 902 -49.37 43.73 -4.31
C ALA A 902 -49.30 43.53 -5.84
N VAL A 903 -50.15 44.29 -6.55
CA VAL A 903 -50.04 44.81 -7.94
C VAL A 903 -49.65 43.84 -9.08
N GLY A 904 -50.65 43.48 -9.90
CA GLY A 904 -50.52 43.34 -11.37
C GLY A 904 -50.42 41.92 -11.94
N GLU A 905 -51.55 41.35 -12.38
CA GLU A 905 -51.71 40.23 -13.34
C GLU A 905 -50.53 39.23 -13.51
N GLY A 906 -50.30 38.39 -12.50
CA GLY A 906 -49.34 37.29 -12.60
C GLY A 906 -49.42 36.33 -11.42
N ARG A 907 -50.47 35.50 -11.35
CA ARG A 907 -50.62 34.49 -10.28
C ARG A 907 -49.36 33.62 -10.19
N VAL A 908 -48.69 33.56 -9.03
CA VAL A 908 -47.71 32.50 -8.71
C VAL A 908 -48.40 31.16 -8.93
N LYS A 909 -47.99 30.41 -9.95
CA LYS A 909 -48.60 29.12 -10.29
C LYS A 909 -47.92 28.03 -9.50
N ARG A 910 -48.67 27.19 -8.80
CA ARG A 910 -48.14 25.91 -8.32
C ARG A 910 -48.20 24.91 -9.46
N LEU A 911 -47.03 24.48 -9.91
CA LEU A 911 -46.89 23.50 -10.98
C LEU A 911 -45.99 22.36 -10.51
N PRO A 912 -46.29 21.10 -10.85
CA PRO A 912 -45.38 20.01 -10.57
C PRO A 912 -44.10 20.15 -11.40
N LEU A 913 -42.97 19.68 -10.86
CA LEU A 913 -41.65 19.81 -11.49
C LEU A 913 -41.63 19.26 -12.94
N ARG A 914 -42.43 18.23 -13.27
CA ARG A 914 -42.61 17.73 -14.65
C ARG A 914 -43.06 18.77 -15.68
N GLN A 915 -43.78 19.82 -15.26
CA GLN A 915 -44.27 20.86 -16.16
C GLN A 915 -43.27 22.00 -16.38
N VAL A 916 -42.29 22.15 -15.48
CA VAL A 916 -41.30 23.24 -15.49
C VAL A 916 -39.88 22.76 -15.78
N LEU A 917 -39.62 21.46 -15.72
CA LEU A 917 -38.37 20.83 -16.14
C LEU A 917 -38.52 20.20 -17.54
N VAL A 918 -37.43 20.18 -18.28
CA VAL A 918 -37.25 19.40 -19.51
C VAL A 918 -36.91 17.95 -19.16
N SER A 919 -36.07 17.73 -18.14
CA SER A 919 -35.70 16.40 -17.66
C SER A 919 -35.18 16.43 -16.22
N ALA A 920 -35.25 15.28 -15.52
CA ALA A 920 -34.58 15.00 -14.25
C ALA A 920 -33.88 13.64 -14.36
N ARG A 921 -32.56 13.58 -14.24
CA ARG A 921 -31.75 12.40 -14.60
C ARG A 921 -30.69 12.09 -13.56
N THR A 922 -30.50 10.82 -13.21
CA THR A 922 -29.37 10.37 -12.37
C THR A 922 -28.12 10.14 -13.19
N GLY A 923 -26.95 10.41 -12.60
CA GLY A 923 -25.65 10.32 -13.28
C GLY A 923 -25.07 8.91 -13.40
N LEU A 924 -23.82 8.84 -13.86
CA LEU A 924 -23.14 7.58 -14.22
C LEU A 924 -22.53 6.85 -13.00
N PRO A 925 -22.60 5.51 -12.91
CA PRO A 925 -22.01 4.74 -11.82
C PRO A 925 -20.48 4.92 -11.73
N PRO A 926 -19.87 4.87 -10.53
CA PRO A 926 -18.44 5.07 -10.36
C PRO A 926 -17.69 3.81 -10.80
N ARG A 927 -17.32 3.73 -12.08
CA ARG A 927 -16.39 2.73 -12.62
C ARG A 927 -15.52 3.37 -13.69
N ALA A 928 -14.44 4.05 -13.30
CA ALA A 928 -13.41 4.44 -14.25
C ALA A 928 -12.06 4.72 -13.57
N ARG A 929 -10.98 4.42 -14.31
CA ARG A 929 -9.61 4.83 -13.99
C ARG A 929 -9.47 6.35 -14.17
N VAL A 930 -8.74 6.97 -13.26
CA VAL A 930 -8.47 8.42 -13.25
C VAL A 930 -7.31 8.70 -14.21
N THR A 931 -7.53 9.51 -15.24
CA THR A 931 -6.50 10.04 -16.15
C THR A 931 -6.43 11.57 -16.02
N ALA A 932 -5.27 12.16 -16.34
CA ALA A 932 -5.07 13.61 -16.22
C ALA A 932 -5.95 14.42 -17.20
N ASP A 933 -6.22 13.87 -18.40
CA ASP A 933 -6.85 14.58 -19.53
C ASP A 933 -8.33 14.21 -19.82
N GLY A 934 -8.97 13.39 -18.96
CA GLY A 934 -10.35 12.95 -19.17
C GLY A 934 -11.45 13.99 -18.86
N ILE A 935 -12.67 13.68 -19.29
CA ILE A 935 -13.92 14.42 -19.03
C ILE A 935 -14.24 14.47 -17.53
N PRO A 936 -14.36 15.66 -16.92
CA PRO A 936 -14.59 15.81 -15.49
C PRO A 936 -16.00 15.33 -15.08
N VAL A 937 -16.07 14.58 -13.97
CA VAL A 937 -17.30 14.05 -13.36
C VAL A 937 -17.61 14.78 -12.06
N ILE A 938 -18.77 15.40 -12.01
CA ILE A 938 -19.32 16.02 -10.81
C ILE A 938 -19.93 14.94 -9.91
N ARG A 939 -19.36 14.72 -8.73
CA ARG A 939 -19.85 13.80 -7.71
C ARG A 939 -20.53 14.56 -6.58
N PRO A 940 -21.24 13.88 -5.64
CA PRO A 940 -21.84 14.57 -4.49
C PRO A 940 -20.84 15.36 -3.65
N ALA A 941 -19.57 14.93 -3.60
CA ALA A 941 -18.51 15.64 -2.90
C ALA A 941 -18.12 16.97 -3.56
N ASN A 942 -18.33 17.11 -4.89
CA ASN A 942 -18.11 18.34 -5.63
C ASN A 942 -19.27 19.33 -5.47
N LEU A 943 -20.43 18.88 -4.98
CA LEU A 943 -21.54 19.76 -4.60
C LEU A 943 -21.28 20.25 -3.17
N THR A 944 -21.12 21.55 -3.00
CA THR A 944 -20.90 22.22 -1.72
C THR A 944 -22.06 23.14 -1.39
N GLU A 945 -22.14 23.60 -0.14
CA GLU A 945 -23.12 24.63 0.25
C GLU A 945 -22.90 25.94 -0.53
N SER A 946 -21.66 26.26 -0.90
CA SER A 946 -21.29 27.45 -1.67
C SER A 946 -21.42 27.31 -3.19
N GLY A 947 -21.67 26.10 -3.73
CA GLY A 947 -21.74 25.86 -5.17
C GLY A 947 -20.98 24.62 -5.60
N LEU A 948 -20.30 24.67 -6.75
CA LEU A 948 -19.49 23.57 -7.28
C LEU A 948 -18.02 23.73 -6.88
N ASP A 949 -17.45 22.72 -6.24
CA ASP A 949 -16.01 22.57 -6.06
C ASP A 949 -15.44 21.79 -7.26
N LEU A 950 -14.84 22.54 -8.16
CA LEU A 950 -14.28 22.07 -9.43
C LEU A 950 -12.75 21.96 -9.38
N ASP A 951 -12.15 21.88 -8.18
CA ASP A 951 -10.71 21.62 -8.03
C ASP A 951 -10.33 20.37 -8.87
N PRO A 952 -9.42 20.51 -9.85
CA PRO A 952 -9.02 19.41 -10.71
C PRO A 952 -8.55 18.15 -9.96
N SER A 953 -8.01 18.31 -8.74
CA SER A 953 -7.57 17.19 -7.89
C SER A 953 -8.71 16.46 -7.17
N ARG A 954 -9.91 17.08 -7.08
CA ARG A 954 -11.12 16.52 -6.45
C ARG A 954 -12.11 15.99 -7.48
N LEU A 955 -11.91 16.32 -8.75
CA LEU A 955 -12.68 15.83 -9.87
C LEU A 955 -12.15 14.46 -10.31
N ASN A 956 -13.05 13.48 -10.37
CA ASN A 956 -12.76 12.28 -11.13
C ASN A 956 -12.88 12.63 -12.62
N ARG A 957 -12.04 12.04 -13.45
CA ARG A 957 -12.08 12.21 -14.90
C ARG A 957 -12.38 10.87 -15.56
N LEU A 958 -13.22 10.90 -16.59
CA LEU A 958 -13.55 9.77 -17.45
C LEU A 958 -12.87 9.95 -18.79
N ASP A 959 -12.31 8.89 -19.35
CA ASP A 959 -11.72 8.96 -20.68
C ASP A 959 -12.77 9.33 -21.76
N THR A 960 -14.00 8.83 -21.62
CA THR A 960 -15.14 9.11 -22.51
C THR A 960 -16.46 9.17 -21.74
N VAL A 961 -17.46 9.84 -22.32
CA VAL A 961 -18.86 9.83 -21.81
C VAL A 961 -19.74 9.11 -22.81
N ALA A 962 -20.29 8.00 -22.35
CA ALA A 962 -21.33 7.16 -22.92
C ALA A 962 -22.42 7.80 -23.75
N ASP A 963 -23.02 8.78 -23.10
CA ASP A 963 -24.32 9.32 -23.38
C ASP A 963 -24.04 10.79 -23.54
N VAL A 964 -24.06 11.27 -24.78
CA VAL A 964 -23.89 12.71 -25.07
C VAL A 964 -24.97 13.53 -24.33
N GLY A 965 -26.12 12.91 -24.02
CA GLY A 965 -27.14 13.47 -23.15
C GLY A 965 -26.68 13.62 -21.69
N ALA A 966 -25.77 12.80 -21.17
CA ALA A 966 -25.21 12.91 -19.82
C ALA A 966 -24.16 14.02 -19.67
N LEU A 967 -23.81 14.72 -20.76
CA LEU A 967 -23.03 15.95 -20.67
C LEU A 967 -23.88 17.07 -20.07
N LEU A 968 -23.25 17.82 -19.19
CA LEU A 968 -23.82 19.01 -18.58
C LEU A 968 -23.92 20.12 -19.62
N GLN A 969 -25.11 20.71 -19.71
CA GLN A 969 -25.40 21.88 -20.54
C GLN A 969 -25.49 23.11 -19.65
N ASP A 970 -25.16 24.26 -20.22
CA ASP A 970 -25.32 25.53 -19.54
C ASP A 970 -26.77 25.70 -19.06
N GLY A 971 -26.94 26.05 -17.78
CA GLY A 971 -28.24 26.14 -17.10
C GLY A 971 -28.78 24.85 -16.49
N ASP A 972 -28.08 23.71 -16.57
CA ASP A 972 -28.42 22.50 -15.81
C ASP A 972 -28.27 22.74 -14.29
N VAL A 973 -29.12 22.17 -13.46
CA VAL A 973 -29.03 22.24 -11.99
C VAL A 973 -28.75 20.86 -11.41
N LEU A 974 -27.67 20.72 -10.68
CA LEU A 974 -27.22 19.46 -10.07
C LEU A 974 -27.65 19.36 -8.62
N LEU A 975 -28.11 18.19 -8.22
CA LEU A 975 -28.67 17.90 -6.90
C LEU A 975 -28.08 16.59 -6.35
N SER A 976 -27.59 16.59 -5.11
CA SER A 976 -27.14 15.36 -4.45
C SER A 976 -28.33 14.44 -4.19
N ALA A 977 -28.27 13.21 -4.71
CA ALA A 977 -29.30 12.19 -4.51
C ALA A 977 -29.28 11.65 -3.07
N VAL A 978 -28.13 11.63 -2.41
CA VAL A 978 -28.02 11.20 -1.01
C VAL A 978 -28.47 12.33 -0.09
N ALA A 979 -29.46 12.05 0.76
CA ALA A 979 -30.00 13.00 1.72
C ALA A 979 -29.73 12.51 3.15
N VAL A 980 -29.09 13.35 3.97
CA VAL A 980 -28.89 13.09 5.40
C VAL A 980 -29.70 14.14 6.16
N ASN A 981 -30.63 13.70 7.03
CA ASN A 981 -31.51 14.58 7.81
C ASN A 981 -32.27 15.63 6.98
N GLU A 982 -32.87 15.23 5.85
CA GLU A 982 -33.60 16.14 4.93
C GLU A 982 -32.73 17.20 4.23
N VAL A 983 -31.40 17.15 4.39
CA VAL A 983 -30.47 18.10 3.75
C VAL A 983 -29.85 17.47 2.51
N PHE A 984 -29.91 18.21 1.40
CA PHE A 984 -29.25 17.90 0.15
C PHE A 984 -28.63 19.16 -0.47
N ARG A 985 -27.53 18.94 -1.20
CA ARG A 985 -26.71 19.99 -1.82
C ARG A 985 -27.10 20.14 -3.29
N ALA A 986 -27.23 21.38 -3.76
CA ALA A 986 -27.60 21.67 -5.14
C ALA A 986 -26.80 22.84 -5.71
N ALA A 987 -26.46 22.82 -6.99
CA ALA A 987 -25.72 23.90 -7.67
C ALA A 987 -26.06 23.99 -9.16
N ALA A 988 -26.09 25.21 -9.71
CA ALA A 988 -26.26 25.43 -11.14
C ALA A 988 -24.94 25.26 -11.90
N TRP A 989 -25.03 24.64 -13.07
CA TRP A 989 -23.96 24.52 -14.06
C TRP A 989 -23.97 25.74 -14.98
N GLN A 990 -22.81 26.37 -15.14
CA GLN A 990 -22.63 27.59 -15.95
C GLN A 990 -21.58 27.39 -17.07
N GLY A 991 -21.36 26.13 -17.47
CA GLY A 991 -20.35 25.82 -18.48
C GLY A 991 -18.90 26.02 -18.02
N GLN A 992 -18.63 25.97 -16.71
CA GLN A 992 -17.31 26.28 -16.14
C GLN A 992 -16.20 25.31 -16.58
N LEU A 993 -16.57 24.11 -17.05
CA LEU A 993 -15.66 23.15 -17.67
C LEU A 993 -16.21 22.71 -19.01
N THR A 994 -15.33 22.61 -20.02
CA THR A 994 -15.67 22.05 -21.32
C THR A 994 -15.92 20.55 -21.20
N ARG A 995 -17.08 20.08 -21.66
CA ARG A 995 -17.48 18.66 -21.71
C ARG A 995 -17.44 17.96 -20.34
N ALA A 996 -18.19 18.44 -19.35
CA ALA A 996 -18.33 17.78 -18.04
C ALA A 996 -19.57 16.87 -17.95
N THR A 997 -19.53 15.89 -17.04
CA THR A 997 -20.66 14.99 -16.73
C THR A 997 -20.85 14.85 -15.20
N PHE A 998 -21.77 14.01 -14.74
CA PHE A 998 -22.13 13.85 -13.33
C PHE A 998 -22.32 12.39 -12.92
N GLY A 999 -21.98 12.06 -11.67
CA GLY A 999 -21.95 10.69 -11.14
C GLY A 999 -23.30 10.19 -10.60
N SER A 1000 -23.40 8.90 -10.28
CA SER A 1000 -24.66 8.17 -9.99
C SER A 1000 -25.46 8.66 -8.81
N HIS A 1001 -24.82 9.38 -7.90
CA HIS A 1001 -25.45 9.95 -6.73
C HIS A 1001 -25.73 11.46 -6.91
N VAL A 1002 -25.69 11.95 -8.15
CA VAL A 1002 -26.07 13.32 -8.55
C VAL A 1002 -27.25 13.22 -9.53
N ILE A 1003 -28.27 14.04 -9.30
CA ILE A 1003 -29.43 14.23 -10.16
C ILE A 1003 -29.24 15.55 -10.91
N CYS A 1004 -29.26 15.51 -12.23
CA CYS A 1004 -29.27 16.68 -13.09
C CYS A 1004 -30.73 17.04 -13.45
N LEU A 1005 -31.12 18.26 -13.11
CA LEU A 1005 -32.42 18.86 -13.41
C LEU A 1005 -32.23 19.91 -14.50
N ARG A 1006 -32.90 19.73 -15.63
CA ARG A 1006 -32.83 20.68 -16.75
C ARG A 1006 -34.07 21.57 -16.74
N PRO A 1007 -33.97 22.86 -16.36
CA PRO A 1007 -35.13 23.76 -16.34
C PRO A 1007 -35.60 24.12 -17.75
N ARG A 1008 -36.90 24.36 -17.93
CA ARG A 1008 -37.44 24.93 -19.17
C ARG A 1008 -37.09 26.41 -19.23
N ALA A 1009 -36.21 26.79 -20.16
CA ALA A 1009 -35.63 28.13 -20.27
C ALA A 1009 -36.64 29.28 -20.47
N ASN A 1010 -37.88 29.00 -20.88
CA ASN A 1010 -38.95 30.00 -20.96
C ASN A 1010 -39.73 30.19 -19.66
N LEU A 1011 -39.66 29.25 -18.70
CA LEU A 1011 -40.50 29.22 -17.50
C LEU A 1011 -39.71 29.35 -16.20
N LEU A 1012 -38.54 28.71 -16.10
CA LEU A 1012 -37.81 28.52 -14.84
C LEU A 1012 -36.34 28.93 -14.97
N SER A 1013 -35.89 29.82 -14.09
CA SER A 1013 -34.48 30.21 -13.99
C SER A 1013 -33.66 29.13 -13.26
N PRO A 1014 -32.49 28.71 -13.79
CA PRO A 1014 -31.59 27.79 -13.09
C PRO A 1014 -31.18 28.28 -11.70
N HIS A 1015 -30.99 29.60 -11.55
CA HIS A 1015 -30.64 30.23 -10.27
C HIS A 1015 -31.79 30.12 -9.26
N TYR A 1016 -33.02 30.34 -9.71
CA TYR A 1016 -34.21 30.20 -8.85
C TYR A 1016 -34.46 28.76 -8.46
N LEU A 1017 -34.34 27.82 -9.40
CA LEU A 1017 -34.44 26.39 -9.10
C LEU A 1017 -33.41 25.97 -8.05
N THR A 1018 -32.15 26.40 -8.21
CA THR A 1018 -31.09 26.14 -7.23
C THR A 1018 -31.41 26.76 -5.86
N ALA A 1019 -31.95 27.98 -5.85
CA ALA A 1019 -32.30 28.67 -4.63
C ALA A 1019 -33.49 28.02 -3.90
N TRP A 1020 -34.52 27.61 -4.66
CA TRP A 1020 -35.71 26.92 -4.18
C TRP A 1020 -35.41 25.54 -3.61
N LEU A 1021 -34.57 24.73 -4.28
CA LEU A 1021 -34.11 23.42 -3.79
C LEU A 1021 -33.44 23.47 -2.41
N ARG A 1022 -32.96 24.64 -2.02
CA ARG A 1022 -32.29 24.85 -0.73
C ARG A 1022 -33.22 25.38 0.36
N LEU A 1023 -34.45 25.80 0.02
CA LEU A 1023 -35.44 26.27 0.99
C LEU A 1023 -35.93 25.12 1.87
N ARG A 1024 -36.09 25.38 3.16
CA ARG A 1024 -36.46 24.34 4.15
C ARG A 1024 -37.80 23.65 3.84
N HIS A 1025 -38.81 24.41 3.40
CA HIS A 1025 -40.11 23.84 3.04
C HIS A 1025 -40.02 22.97 1.78
N ALA A 1026 -39.31 23.44 0.75
CA ALA A 1026 -39.07 22.68 -0.48
C ALA A 1026 -38.27 21.39 -0.19
N ARG A 1027 -37.24 21.46 0.65
CA ARG A 1027 -36.47 20.29 1.09
C ARG A 1027 -37.34 19.23 1.75
N ARG A 1028 -38.20 19.64 2.68
CA ARG A 1028 -39.14 18.75 3.37
C ARG A 1028 -40.16 18.14 2.41
N GLN A 1029 -40.67 18.92 1.47
CA GLN A 1029 -41.62 18.45 0.46
C GLN A 1029 -40.96 17.45 -0.50
N ILE A 1030 -39.76 17.75 -0.99
CA ILE A 1030 -38.95 16.86 -1.82
C ILE A 1030 -38.63 15.57 -1.06
N PHE A 1031 -38.23 15.66 0.20
CA PHE A 1031 -37.93 14.48 1.01
C PHE A 1031 -39.17 13.62 1.22
N ASN A 1032 -40.34 14.21 1.49
CA ASN A 1032 -41.59 13.46 1.67
C ASN A 1032 -42.04 12.74 0.39
N VAL A 1033 -41.90 13.38 -0.76
CA VAL A 1033 -42.40 12.87 -2.06
C VAL A 1033 -41.39 11.96 -2.75
N ALA A 1034 -40.11 12.34 -2.77
CA ALA A 1034 -39.08 11.70 -3.59
C ALA A 1034 -38.18 10.71 -2.84
N ARG A 1035 -38.31 10.55 -1.52
CA ARG A 1035 -37.48 9.59 -0.76
C ARG A 1035 -37.71 8.15 -1.17
N THR A 1036 -36.61 7.40 -1.23
CA THR A 1036 -36.55 5.95 -1.40
C THR A 1036 -35.43 5.39 -0.50
N SER A 1037 -35.56 4.14 -0.04
CA SER A 1037 -34.52 3.48 0.76
C SER A 1037 -33.79 2.44 -0.10
N VAL A 1038 -32.46 2.53 -0.15
CA VAL A 1038 -31.60 1.56 -0.86
C VAL A 1038 -30.48 1.16 0.10
N GLY A 1039 -30.43 -0.12 0.52
CA GLY A 1039 -29.38 -0.62 1.41
C GLY A 1039 -29.31 0.04 2.79
N GLY A 1040 -30.42 0.56 3.31
CA GLY A 1040 -30.47 1.28 4.59
C GLY A 1040 -30.14 2.77 4.51
N ILE A 1041 -29.80 3.28 3.32
CA ILE A 1041 -29.50 4.71 3.07
C ILE A 1041 -30.70 5.35 2.37
N THR A 1042 -31.07 6.56 2.81
CA THR A 1042 -32.14 7.35 2.19
C THR A 1042 -31.60 8.11 0.97
N VAL A 1043 -32.21 7.86 -0.20
CA VAL A 1043 -31.81 8.46 -1.49
C VAL A 1043 -33.04 9.05 -2.18
N LEU A 1044 -32.87 10.16 -2.88
CA LEU A 1044 -33.89 10.81 -3.70
C LEU A 1044 -34.02 10.10 -5.06
N ASN A 1045 -35.25 9.75 -5.43
CA ASN A 1045 -35.56 9.20 -6.74
C ASN A 1045 -35.89 10.33 -7.72
N ALA A 1046 -35.15 10.41 -8.84
CA ALA A 1046 -35.32 11.48 -9.83
C ALA A 1046 -36.69 11.48 -10.51
N GLY A 1047 -37.34 10.31 -10.66
CA GLY A 1047 -38.68 10.18 -11.22
C GLY A 1047 -39.74 10.75 -10.27
N ARG A 1048 -39.72 10.33 -9.00
CA ARG A 1048 -40.63 10.86 -7.96
C ARG A 1048 -40.43 12.34 -7.69
N LEU A 1049 -39.23 12.86 -7.90
CA LEU A 1049 -38.94 14.29 -7.78
C LEU A 1049 -39.80 15.12 -8.75
N LEU A 1050 -40.18 14.58 -9.91
CA LEU A 1050 -41.00 15.29 -10.90
C LEU A 1050 -42.43 15.59 -10.43
N ASP A 1051 -42.91 14.90 -9.40
CA ASP A 1051 -44.25 15.07 -8.82
C ASP A 1051 -44.26 16.10 -7.68
N VAL A 1052 -43.10 16.65 -7.32
CA VAL A 1052 -43.02 17.74 -6.35
C VAL A 1052 -43.60 19.01 -6.96
N GLU A 1053 -44.57 19.61 -6.27
CA GLU A 1053 -45.12 20.92 -6.64
C GLU A 1053 -44.15 22.05 -6.26
N MET A 1054 -43.97 23.00 -7.18
CA MET A 1054 -43.14 24.18 -6.98
C MET A 1054 -43.95 25.44 -7.23
N GLU A 1055 -43.77 26.45 -6.39
CA GLU A 1055 -44.24 27.81 -6.62
C GLU A 1055 -43.43 28.45 -7.75
N LEU A 1056 -44.10 28.80 -8.85
CA LEU A 1056 -43.50 29.42 -10.02
C LEU A 1056 -43.94 30.89 -10.14
N PRO A 1057 -43.14 31.85 -9.62
CA PRO A 1057 -43.37 33.28 -9.79
C PRO A 1057 -42.91 33.76 -11.18
N GLY A 1058 -43.17 35.03 -11.51
CA GLY A 1058 -42.73 35.64 -12.77
C GLY A 1058 -41.20 35.65 -12.91
N ARG A 1059 -40.69 35.76 -14.14
CA ARG A 1059 -39.24 35.71 -14.42
C ARG A 1059 -38.42 36.74 -13.64
N THR A 1060 -38.89 37.97 -13.57
CA THR A 1060 -38.23 39.07 -12.83
C THR A 1060 -38.20 38.80 -11.32
N GLU A 1061 -39.27 38.22 -10.77
CA GLU A 1061 -39.37 37.85 -9.36
C GLU A 1061 -38.46 36.66 -9.00
N GLN A 1062 -38.33 35.70 -9.92
CA GLN A 1062 -37.38 34.58 -9.77
C GLN A 1062 -35.94 35.08 -9.63
N GLU A 1063 -35.53 36.05 -10.46
CA GLU A 1063 -34.19 36.63 -10.43
C GLU A 1063 -33.95 37.44 -9.15
N ASP A 1064 -34.92 38.26 -8.74
CA ASP A 1064 -34.83 39.06 -7.53
C ASP A 1064 -34.71 38.19 -6.26
N LEU A 1065 -35.56 37.16 -6.14
CA LEU A 1065 -35.49 36.23 -5.01
C LEU A 1065 -34.16 35.47 -5.00
N SER A 1066 -33.68 35.01 -6.16
CA SER A 1066 -32.42 34.27 -6.25
C SER A 1066 -31.23 35.10 -5.78
N ARG A 1067 -31.17 36.37 -6.20
CA ARG A 1067 -30.15 37.33 -5.77
C ARG A 1067 -30.21 37.57 -4.27
N ARG A 1068 -31.40 37.85 -3.73
CA ARG A 1068 -31.60 38.11 -2.29
C ARG A 1068 -31.22 36.90 -1.44
N LEU A 1069 -31.59 35.69 -1.86
CA LEU A 1069 -31.20 34.45 -1.18
C LEU A 1069 -29.69 34.19 -1.25
N ALA A 1070 -29.04 34.51 -2.38
CA ALA A 1070 -27.59 34.40 -2.51
C ALA A 1070 -26.85 35.35 -1.55
N GLU A 1071 -27.29 36.61 -1.47
CA GLU A 1071 -26.74 37.61 -0.55
C GLU A 1071 -26.91 37.20 0.92
N LEU A 1072 -28.08 36.67 1.30
CA LEU A 1072 -28.33 36.18 2.66
C LEU A 1072 -27.42 35.00 3.00
N ARG A 1073 -27.24 34.06 2.07
CA ARG A 1073 -26.37 32.89 2.27
C ARG A 1073 -24.90 33.25 2.40
N GLU A 1074 -24.43 34.21 1.61
CA GLU A 1074 -23.05 34.70 1.75
C GLU A 1074 -22.82 35.28 3.14
N LYS A 1075 -23.77 36.10 3.63
CA LYS A 1075 -23.75 36.64 5.00
C LYS A 1075 -23.80 35.52 6.04
N THR A 1076 -24.64 34.51 5.86
CA THR A 1076 -24.73 33.32 6.73
C THR A 1076 -23.40 32.55 6.79
N ALA A 1077 -22.76 32.30 5.64
CA ALA A 1077 -21.48 31.62 5.56
C ALA A 1077 -20.34 32.41 6.23
N VAL A 1078 -20.36 33.74 6.11
CA VAL A 1078 -19.44 34.62 6.85
C VAL A 1078 -19.66 34.48 8.36
N ARG A 1079 -20.92 34.55 8.83
CA ARG A 1079 -21.25 34.40 10.27
C ARG A 1079 -20.86 33.03 10.83
N HIS A 1080 -21.06 31.94 10.09
CA HIS A 1080 -20.60 30.61 10.52
C HIS A 1080 -19.09 30.53 10.67
N ARG A 1081 -18.30 31.08 9.72
CA ARG A 1081 -16.83 31.10 9.81
C ARG A 1081 -16.35 31.92 11.00
N GLN A 1082 -16.97 33.07 11.25
CA GLN A 1082 -16.68 33.88 12.43
C GLN A 1082 -16.99 33.12 13.72
N LEU A 1083 -18.14 32.45 13.80
CA LEU A 1083 -18.52 31.68 14.99
C LEU A 1083 -17.56 30.51 15.27
N ALA A 1084 -17.17 29.77 14.24
CA ALA A 1084 -16.15 28.72 14.35
C ALA A 1084 -14.82 29.29 14.87
N LYS A 1085 -14.43 30.47 14.35
CA LYS A 1085 -13.23 31.17 14.77
C LYS A 1085 -13.29 31.61 16.24
N LEU A 1086 -14.37 32.27 16.64
CA LEU A 1086 -14.57 32.72 18.03
C LEU A 1086 -14.47 31.54 19.01
N ARG A 1087 -15.09 30.41 18.69
CA ARG A 1087 -15.04 29.19 19.51
C ARG A 1087 -13.63 28.61 19.61
N LEU A 1088 -12.86 28.64 18.52
CA LEU A 1088 -11.44 28.24 18.51
C LEU A 1088 -10.60 29.13 19.43
N ILE A 1089 -10.74 30.46 19.30
CA ILE A 1089 -10.01 31.44 20.12
C ILE A 1089 -10.37 31.25 21.60
N ARG A 1090 -11.66 31.11 21.91
CA ARG A 1090 -12.15 30.86 23.27
C ARG A 1090 -11.58 29.58 23.85
N LYS A 1091 -11.52 28.49 23.06
CA LYS A 1091 -10.90 27.24 23.48
C LYS A 1091 -9.42 27.45 23.78
N ALA A 1092 -8.65 28.05 22.87
CA ALA A 1092 -7.22 28.31 23.06
C ALA A 1092 -6.94 29.14 24.33
N LEU A 1093 -7.72 30.20 24.58
CA LEU A 1093 -7.61 31.00 25.81
C LEU A 1093 -8.02 30.22 27.08
N THR A 1094 -9.00 29.34 26.97
CA THR A 1094 -9.43 28.48 28.09
C THR A 1094 -8.34 27.47 28.44
N ASP A 1095 -7.75 26.83 27.43
CA ASP A 1095 -6.64 25.89 27.61
C ASP A 1095 -5.44 26.59 28.30
N VAL A 1096 -5.13 27.83 27.91
CA VAL A 1096 -4.08 28.64 28.56
C VAL A 1096 -4.41 28.97 30.03
N LEU A 1097 -5.68 29.16 30.38
CA LEU A 1097 -6.11 29.38 31.76
C LEU A 1097 -6.02 28.12 32.61
N THR A 1098 -6.30 26.95 32.03
CA THR A 1098 -6.34 25.67 32.74
C THR A 1098 -4.97 25.01 32.88
N GLY A 1099 -3.98 25.45 32.08
CA GLY A 1099 -2.71 24.73 31.92
C GLY A 1099 -2.90 23.47 31.10
#